data_AF-A0AAV4JUF4-F1
#
_entry.id   AF-A0AAV4JUF4-F1
#
_cell.length_a   1.000
_cell.length_b   1.000
_cell.length_c   1.000
_cell.angle_alpha   90.00
_cell.angle_beta   90.00
_cell.angle_gamma   90.00
#
_symmetry.space_group_name_H-M   'P 1'
#
loop_
_entity.id
_entity.type
_entity.pdbx_description
1 polymer ?
#
loop_
_entity_poly.entity_id
_entity_poly.type
_entity_poly.pdbx_seq_one_letter_code
_entity_poly.pdbx_strand_id
1 'polypeptide(L)'
;MASSHGYPKWLIGSKDEITKSKEWTSFVHELHEAIQQQLTESHVQYFTDLSEAEKELFMQRATKALEGGSASKNLFNRVSSVMDQQLNDQVSKQLLDDYPTDTRSDLIVDAAEEGVMSMLKRWPDMKSKLHVCFNQPLAEPVRQLAWHLYLSDPKMRKEYVDLLNQNPRLAISPQDLDISQRVEQMVLSEPTFSDLKGSIGHFYAMKATLSYHHARQQTKGCLPDIDYFLVVPFVLVASSSLSRRDPAPGKVVALLVEEYLTYMSTRPGYIVDSGSQLHNEEMRGFVDKVASLLEKHYSETSSLISRNYVPAREKIVATEKGSRAVLVEGLTDLVRPMARTMLIGFLNFETLLYVWDQYVIGLDVPSFSTEWLAVVMATLIGLLHDKLKSCKNPQEMEEVLNRDSPSLTVHQFQYQVKRYHYRDLYTMLTSDQKAALPVLDPTQSVHPSWRHWYNDQIPPYTKPQDRRKAREEREAERERLLQQQRDAERLRKEGESRERKAEHGEAMKLAASERARLDQERIALEDLLDDERRRRLDGERKAQEEIENLRRELEALKQPQAPRPASNFSLKSYVSRMLIPPPPSPASQMASLAAIPESPVRTPAPTLNPQVQAEEVILDFLTRIRRSMDKIASGEGEDSQTLDTETNKFIHTNVQDIKRAQMEVFGHRLQPGEFESMDALRQKQASDQMMTLIQKWRDDRRARDLRQGGGGSTRR
;
A
#
# COMPACT_ATOMS: atom_id res chain seq x y z
N MET A 1 22.12 20.41 -17.96
CA MET A 1 21.83 20.67 -19.40
C MET A 1 20.49 20.03 -19.75
N ALA A 2 19.39 20.76 -19.75
CA ALA A 2 18.06 20.14 -19.91
C ALA A 2 17.85 19.47 -21.29
N SER A 3 17.29 18.26 -21.28
CA SER A 3 16.77 17.60 -22.49
C SER A 3 15.33 18.02 -22.77
N SER A 4 14.84 17.74 -23.98
CA SER A 4 13.45 17.97 -24.42
C SER A 4 12.38 17.16 -23.65
N HIS A 5 12.78 16.37 -22.64
CA HIS A 5 11.91 15.51 -21.83
C HIS A 5 12.03 15.77 -20.32
N GLY A 6 12.77 16.80 -19.89
CA GLY A 6 12.87 17.18 -18.46
C GLY A 6 13.77 16.27 -17.61
N TYR A 7 14.39 15.24 -18.19
CA TYR A 7 15.33 14.34 -17.51
C TYR A 7 16.79 14.60 -17.92
N PRO A 8 17.76 14.31 -17.04
CA PRO A 8 19.19 14.19 -17.38
C PRO A 8 19.44 13.21 -18.53
N LYS A 9 20.48 13.46 -19.32
CA LYS A 9 20.88 12.59 -20.43
C LYS A 9 21.25 11.18 -19.95
N TRP A 10 21.95 11.07 -18.83
CA TRP A 10 22.36 9.77 -18.26
C TRP A 10 21.19 8.89 -17.85
N LEU A 11 20.10 9.46 -17.30
CA LEU A 11 18.88 8.69 -16.96
C LEU A 11 18.14 8.21 -18.21
N ILE A 12 18.07 9.01 -19.27
CA ILE A 12 17.47 8.59 -20.54
C ILE A 12 18.28 7.46 -21.15
N GLY A 13 19.61 7.59 -21.22
CA GLY A 13 20.52 6.51 -21.67
C GLY A 13 20.36 5.24 -20.85
N SER A 14 20.28 5.37 -19.52
CA SER A 14 20.05 4.25 -18.61
C SER A 14 18.75 3.51 -18.92
N LYS A 15 17.64 4.24 -19.02
CA LYS A 15 16.32 3.67 -19.37
C LYS A 15 16.35 2.96 -20.72
N ASP A 16 16.97 3.57 -21.71
CA ASP A 16 17.07 3.04 -23.07
C ASP A 16 17.96 1.79 -23.16
N GLU A 17 18.90 1.60 -22.25
CA GLU A 17 19.73 0.40 -22.14
C GLU A 17 19.03 -0.70 -21.30
N ILE A 18 18.40 -0.32 -20.19
CA ILE A 18 17.63 -1.23 -19.32
C ILE A 18 16.46 -1.84 -20.09
N THR A 19 15.68 -1.04 -20.85
CA THR A 19 14.50 -1.55 -21.59
C THR A 19 14.86 -2.46 -22.77
N LYS A 20 16.12 -2.44 -23.23
CA LYS A 20 16.68 -3.36 -24.25
C LYS A 20 17.39 -4.57 -23.64
N SER A 21 17.45 -4.66 -22.30
CA SER A 21 18.14 -5.74 -21.58
C SER A 21 17.31 -7.02 -21.53
N LYS A 22 17.98 -8.18 -21.47
CA LYS A 22 17.32 -9.50 -21.35
C LYS A 22 16.65 -9.65 -19.99
N GLU A 23 17.21 -9.01 -18.99
CA GLU A 23 16.76 -8.96 -17.61
C GLU A 23 15.39 -8.26 -17.53
N TRP A 24 15.21 -7.14 -18.26
CA TRP A 24 13.92 -6.48 -18.41
C TRP A 24 12.89 -7.36 -19.12
N THR A 25 13.24 -7.99 -20.25
CA THR A 25 12.33 -8.91 -20.96
C THR A 25 11.91 -10.09 -20.07
N SER A 26 12.86 -10.67 -19.31
CA SER A 26 12.58 -11.76 -18.38
C SER A 26 11.70 -11.34 -17.21
N PHE A 27 11.89 -10.13 -16.67
CA PHE A 27 11.05 -9.60 -15.60
C PHE A 27 9.63 -9.30 -16.08
N VAL A 28 9.47 -8.66 -17.24
CA VAL A 28 8.15 -8.40 -17.85
C VAL A 28 7.41 -9.71 -18.15
N HIS A 29 8.12 -10.77 -18.53
CA HIS A 29 7.54 -12.10 -18.72
C HIS A 29 7.05 -12.73 -17.40
N GLU A 30 7.88 -12.79 -16.36
CA GLU A 30 7.45 -13.31 -15.04
C GLU A 30 6.32 -12.44 -14.43
N LEU A 31 6.33 -11.12 -14.67
CA LEU A 31 5.26 -10.20 -14.25
C LEU A 31 3.93 -10.49 -14.95
N HIS A 32 3.95 -10.71 -16.27
CA HIS A 32 2.75 -11.14 -17.00
C HIS A 32 2.23 -12.49 -16.47
N GLU A 33 3.11 -13.46 -16.19
CA GLU A 33 2.71 -14.75 -15.63
C GLU A 33 2.18 -14.69 -14.19
N ALA A 34 2.62 -13.70 -13.40
CA ALA A 34 2.08 -13.39 -12.07
C ALA A 34 0.70 -12.70 -12.15
N ILE A 35 0.51 -11.77 -13.09
CA ILE A 35 -0.81 -11.14 -13.34
C ILE A 35 -1.82 -12.18 -13.84
N GLN A 36 -1.43 -13.02 -14.80
CA GLN A 36 -2.27 -14.13 -15.30
C GLN A 36 -2.62 -15.14 -14.21
N GLN A 37 -1.69 -15.40 -13.28
CA GLN A 37 -1.98 -16.21 -12.08
C GLN A 37 -3.08 -15.55 -11.24
N GLN A 38 -2.93 -14.26 -10.89
CA GLN A 38 -3.90 -13.54 -10.06
C GLN A 38 -5.27 -13.41 -10.73
N LEU A 39 -5.34 -13.19 -12.05
CA LEU A 39 -6.60 -13.19 -12.81
C LEU A 39 -7.31 -14.54 -12.71
N THR A 40 -6.56 -15.63 -12.90
CA THR A 40 -7.08 -17.01 -12.79
C THR A 40 -7.59 -17.32 -11.37
N GLU A 41 -6.83 -16.92 -10.35
CA GLU A 41 -7.18 -17.10 -8.93
C GLU A 41 -8.35 -16.20 -8.49
N SER A 42 -8.57 -15.07 -9.17
CA SER A 42 -9.68 -14.13 -8.93
C SER A 42 -10.93 -14.40 -9.78
N HIS A 43 -10.89 -15.43 -10.65
CA HIS A 43 -11.93 -15.74 -11.64
C HIS A 43 -12.26 -14.60 -12.63
N VAL A 44 -11.31 -13.70 -12.90
CA VAL A 44 -11.44 -12.62 -13.90
C VAL A 44 -10.99 -13.17 -15.25
N GLN A 45 -11.80 -12.98 -16.31
CA GLN A 45 -11.48 -13.52 -17.64
C GLN A 45 -10.43 -12.69 -18.37
N TYR A 46 -10.54 -11.37 -18.38
CA TYR A 46 -9.58 -10.49 -19.03
C TYR A 46 -9.19 -9.30 -18.15
N PHE A 47 -7.92 -8.91 -18.20
CA PHE A 47 -7.41 -7.72 -17.49
C PHE A 47 -8.06 -6.41 -17.97
N THR A 48 -8.70 -6.42 -19.15
CA THR A 48 -9.52 -5.32 -19.68
C THR A 48 -10.79 -5.05 -18.88
N ASP A 49 -11.31 -6.06 -18.19
CA ASP A 49 -12.60 -6.04 -17.51
C ASP A 49 -12.52 -5.31 -16.16
N LEU A 50 -11.29 -5.11 -15.66
CA LEU A 50 -10.97 -4.39 -14.43
C LEU A 50 -11.04 -2.85 -14.64
N SER A 51 -11.43 -2.10 -13.61
CA SER A 51 -11.21 -0.65 -13.55
C SER A 51 -9.71 -0.31 -13.45
N GLU A 52 -9.31 0.93 -13.75
CA GLU A 52 -7.89 1.32 -13.71
C GLU A 52 -7.26 1.13 -12.31
N ALA A 53 -8.03 1.35 -11.24
CA ALA A 53 -7.57 1.13 -9.85
C ALA A 53 -7.39 -0.37 -9.52
N GLU A 54 -8.26 -1.24 -10.04
CA GLU A 54 -8.09 -2.69 -9.91
C GLU A 54 -6.90 -3.20 -10.74
N LYS A 55 -6.71 -2.68 -11.95
CA LYS A 55 -5.51 -2.96 -12.76
C LYS A 55 -4.24 -2.58 -12.00
N GLU A 56 -4.22 -1.41 -11.36
CA GLU A 56 -3.09 -0.99 -10.52
C GLU A 56 -2.89 -1.94 -9.33
N LEU A 57 -3.95 -2.31 -8.61
CA LEU A 57 -3.87 -3.24 -7.48
C LEU A 57 -3.28 -4.61 -7.89
N PHE A 58 -3.69 -5.15 -9.04
CA PHE A 58 -3.12 -6.39 -9.59
C PHE A 58 -1.65 -6.19 -10.00
N MET A 59 -1.28 -5.07 -10.63
CA MET A 59 0.11 -4.76 -10.98
C MET A 59 1.01 -4.64 -9.74
N GLN A 60 0.55 -3.97 -8.68
CA GLN A 60 1.25 -3.83 -7.41
C GLN A 60 1.42 -5.20 -6.73
N ARG A 61 0.34 -5.98 -6.60
CA ARG A 61 0.38 -7.33 -6.02
C ARG A 61 1.28 -8.29 -6.81
N ALA A 62 1.22 -8.28 -8.14
CA ALA A 62 2.06 -9.12 -9.00
C ALA A 62 3.54 -8.72 -8.93
N THR A 63 3.84 -7.42 -8.88
CA THR A 63 5.20 -6.91 -8.67
C THR A 63 5.75 -7.38 -7.32
N LYS A 64 4.96 -7.23 -6.24
CA LYS A 64 5.32 -7.65 -4.89
C LYS A 64 5.47 -9.17 -4.74
N ALA A 65 4.68 -9.96 -5.46
CA ALA A 65 4.84 -11.43 -5.52
C ALA A 65 6.15 -11.87 -6.20
N LEU A 66 6.81 -10.99 -6.97
CA LEU A 66 8.12 -11.20 -7.58
C LEU A 66 9.30 -10.59 -6.79
N GLU A 67 9.04 -9.80 -5.74
CA GLU A 67 10.10 -9.21 -4.92
C GLU A 67 10.95 -10.30 -4.27
N GLY A 68 12.27 -10.17 -4.38
CA GLY A 68 13.21 -11.21 -3.96
C GLY A 68 13.34 -12.41 -4.91
N GLY A 69 12.53 -12.51 -5.97
CA GLY A 69 12.65 -13.50 -7.04
C GLY A 69 13.90 -13.30 -7.91
N SER A 70 14.25 -14.31 -8.71
CA SER A 70 15.47 -14.28 -9.54
C SER A 70 15.44 -13.21 -10.62
N ALA A 71 14.32 -13.02 -11.33
CA ALA A 71 14.20 -12.00 -12.37
C ALA A 71 14.23 -10.58 -11.77
N SER A 72 13.54 -10.37 -10.64
CA SER A 72 13.57 -9.10 -9.88
C SER A 72 14.99 -8.72 -9.46
N LYS A 73 15.74 -9.66 -8.85
CA LYS A 73 17.14 -9.44 -8.44
C LYS A 73 18.06 -9.17 -9.64
N ASN A 74 17.93 -9.94 -10.72
CA ASN A 74 18.75 -9.75 -11.92
C ASN A 74 18.47 -8.40 -12.60
N LEU A 75 17.20 -8.00 -12.70
CA LEU A 75 16.83 -6.68 -13.19
C LEU A 75 17.38 -5.57 -12.29
N PHE A 76 17.22 -5.67 -10.96
CA PHE A 76 17.74 -4.66 -10.03
C PHE A 76 19.26 -4.49 -10.17
N ASN A 77 20.02 -5.59 -10.19
CA ASN A 77 21.47 -5.55 -10.40
C ASN A 77 21.85 -4.90 -11.74
N ARG A 78 21.09 -5.18 -12.81
CA ARG A 78 21.31 -4.58 -14.13
C ARG A 78 20.94 -3.09 -14.15
N VAL A 79 19.88 -2.68 -13.46
CA VAL A 79 19.49 -1.27 -13.28
C VAL A 79 20.60 -0.50 -12.58
N SER A 80 21.08 -0.96 -11.42
CA SER A 80 22.19 -0.33 -10.70
C SER A 80 23.44 -0.22 -11.58
N SER A 81 23.90 -1.34 -12.15
CA SER A 81 25.11 -1.35 -13.00
C SER A 81 25.02 -0.42 -14.21
N VAL A 82 23.86 -0.28 -14.83
CA VAL A 82 23.65 0.65 -15.95
C VAL A 82 23.63 2.10 -15.47
N MET A 83 22.89 2.39 -14.38
CA MET A 83 22.81 3.74 -13.83
C MET A 83 24.18 4.24 -13.37
N ASP A 84 24.94 3.40 -12.64
CA ASP A 84 26.30 3.70 -12.21
C ASP A 84 27.22 3.98 -13.41
N GLN A 85 27.15 3.16 -14.46
CA GLN A 85 27.95 3.38 -15.67
C GLN A 85 27.58 4.69 -16.37
N GLN A 86 26.30 4.91 -16.68
CA GLN A 86 25.84 6.07 -17.44
C GLN A 86 26.07 7.39 -16.67
N LEU A 87 25.95 7.37 -15.35
CA LEU A 87 26.28 8.49 -14.47
C LEU A 87 27.79 8.80 -14.48
N ASN A 88 28.64 7.77 -14.30
CA ASN A 88 30.09 7.93 -14.39
C ASN A 88 30.55 8.37 -15.80
N ASP A 89 29.88 7.90 -16.85
CA ASP A 89 30.12 8.30 -18.24
C ASP A 89 29.68 9.75 -18.52
N GLN A 90 28.75 10.32 -17.75
CA GLN A 90 28.43 11.75 -17.84
C GLN A 90 29.47 12.58 -17.09
N VAL A 91 29.78 12.23 -15.83
CA VAL A 91 30.75 12.95 -15.01
C VAL A 91 32.15 12.92 -15.62
N SER A 92 32.56 11.80 -16.21
CA SER A 92 33.86 11.68 -16.90
C SER A 92 33.95 12.54 -18.16
N LYS A 93 32.82 13.02 -18.72
CA LYS A 93 32.82 13.99 -19.84
C LYS A 93 32.92 15.42 -19.32
N GLN A 94 32.27 15.74 -18.19
CA GLN A 94 32.36 17.06 -17.55
C GLN A 94 33.77 17.32 -16.98
N LEU A 95 34.45 16.28 -16.48
CA LEU A 95 35.86 16.34 -16.07
C LEU A 95 36.86 16.49 -17.22
N LEU A 96 36.40 16.53 -18.48
CA LEU A 96 37.21 16.80 -19.68
C LEU A 96 36.93 18.19 -20.30
N ASP A 97 36.01 18.97 -19.72
CA ASP A 97 35.87 20.40 -20.06
C ASP A 97 37.10 21.18 -19.52
N ASP A 98 37.54 22.24 -20.21
CA ASP A 98 38.90 22.81 -20.05
C ASP A 98 39.30 23.28 -18.62
N TYR A 99 38.33 23.53 -17.73
CA TYR A 99 38.56 23.99 -16.35
C TYR A 99 37.50 23.41 -15.37
N PRO A 100 37.66 22.17 -14.87
CA PRO A 100 36.77 21.62 -13.86
C PRO A 100 37.10 22.23 -12.48
N THR A 101 36.18 23.04 -11.94
CA THR A 101 36.26 23.57 -10.56
C THR A 101 35.96 22.51 -9.50
N ASP A 102 35.14 21.53 -9.86
CA ASP A 102 34.42 20.66 -8.94
C ASP A 102 35.00 19.24 -8.99
N THR A 103 34.99 18.52 -7.87
CA THR A 103 35.56 17.17 -7.85
C THR A 103 34.64 16.15 -8.51
N ARG A 104 35.18 14.98 -8.85
CA ARG A 104 34.39 13.84 -9.34
C ARG A 104 33.25 13.47 -8.38
N SER A 105 33.43 13.64 -7.07
CA SER A 105 32.40 13.33 -6.08
C SER A 105 31.24 14.32 -6.15
N ASP A 106 31.56 15.61 -6.27
CA ASP A 106 30.57 16.70 -6.32
C ASP A 106 29.72 16.58 -7.59
N LEU A 107 30.37 16.36 -8.74
CA LEU A 107 29.68 16.13 -10.02
C LEU A 107 28.82 14.85 -10.03
N ILE A 108 29.17 13.82 -9.25
CA ILE A 108 28.31 12.63 -9.06
C ILE A 108 27.08 12.99 -8.22
N VAL A 109 27.24 13.80 -7.17
CA VAL A 109 26.14 14.27 -6.32
C VAL A 109 25.18 15.15 -7.13
N ASP A 110 25.68 16.20 -7.79
CA ASP A 110 24.88 17.11 -8.64
C ASP A 110 24.05 16.36 -9.70
N ALA A 111 24.69 15.42 -10.41
CA ALA A 111 24.02 14.65 -11.46
C ALA A 111 23.05 13.60 -10.91
N ALA A 112 23.27 13.09 -9.69
CA ALA A 112 22.31 12.27 -8.97
C ALA A 112 21.12 13.11 -8.45
N GLU A 113 21.36 14.34 -7.99
CA GLU A 113 20.32 15.28 -7.59
C GLU A 113 19.44 15.70 -8.78
N GLU A 114 20.01 16.10 -9.93
CA GLU A 114 19.24 16.35 -11.18
C GLU A 114 18.39 15.11 -11.54
N GLY A 115 18.92 13.91 -11.28
CA GLY A 115 18.22 12.64 -11.43
C GLY A 115 17.02 12.47 -10.49
N VAL A 116 17.24 12.50 -9.17
CA VAL A 116 16.20 12.36 -8.15
C VAL A 116 15.13 13.45 -8.31
N MET A 117 15.55 14.69 -8.58
CA MET A 117 14.67 15.83 -8.80
C MET A 117 13.78 15.66 -10.03
N SER A 118 14.33 15.20 -11.17
CA SER A 118 13.54 14.96 -12.38
C SER A 118 12.60 13.77 -12.25
N MET A 119 13.00 12.71 -11.53
CA MET A 119 12.14 11.58 -11.22
C MET A 119 10.99 11.97 -10.29
N LEU A 120 11.26 12.55 -9.11
CA LEU A 120 10.22 12.87 -8.13
C LEU A 120 9.27 13.98 -8.62
N LYS A 121 9.70 14.90 -9.49
CA LYS A 121 8.81 15.85 -10.18
C LYS A 121 7.86 15.21 -11.20
N ARG A 122 8.11 13.97 -11.62
CA ARG A 122 7.22 13.20 -12.53
C ARG A 122 6.46 12.08 -11.82
N TRP A 123 6.95 11.62 -10.67
CA TRP A 123 6.39 10.51 -9.91
C TRP A 123 6.27 10.91 -8.42
N PRO A 124 5.43 11.91 -8.07
CA PRO A 124 5.35 12.47 -6.72
C PRO A 124 4.95 11.44 -5.66
N ASP A 125 4.14 10.43 -6.02
CA ASP A 125 3.76 9.30 -5.16
C ASP A 125 4.96 8.46 -4.68
N MET A 126 6.09 8.57 -5.37
CA MET A 126 7.36 7.96 -4.98
C MET A 126 8.10 8.76 -3.91
N LYS A 127 7.53 9.83 -3.34
CA LYS A 127 8.11 10.60 -2.21
C LYS A 127 8.56 9.71 -1.04
N SER A 128 7.83 8.62 -0.78
CA SER A 128 8.19 7.57 0.20
C SER A 128 9.55 6.90 -0.05
N LYS A 129 10.14 7.02 -1.25
CA LYS A 129 11.51 6.56 -1.52
C LYS A 129 12.57 7.46 -0.90
N LEU A 130 12.25 8.71 -0.54
CA LEU A 130 13.12 9.60 0.25
C LEU A 130 13.39 9.05 1.66
N HIS A 131 12.62 8.07 2.15
CA HIS A 131 12.95 7.37 3.40
C HIS A 131 14.35 6.71 3.36
N VAL A 132 14.92 6.46 2.17
CA VAL A 132 16.33 6.01 2.03
C VAL A 132 17.34 7.03 2.56
N CYS A 133 17.00 8.33 2.55
CA CYS A 133 17.79 9.41 3.11
C CYS A 133 17.64 9.53 4.64
N PHE A 134 16.92 8.62 5.30
CA PHE A 134 16.76 8.67 6.76
C PHE A 134 18.12 8.65 7.47
N ASN A 135 18.25 9.53 8.45
CA ASN A 135 19.46 9.86 9.18
C ASN A 135 20.58 10.47 8.32
N GLN A 136 20.26 11.07 7.17
CA GLN A 136 21.16 11.90 6.35
C GLN A 136 20.58 13.31 6.16
N PRO A 137 21.41 14.37 6.13
CA PRO A 137 20.96 15.69 5.68
C PRO A 137 20.58 15.64 4.20
N LEU A 138 19.52 16.36 3.81
CA LEU A 138 19.21 16.56 2.39
C LEU A 138 20.07 17.69 1.81
N ALA A 139 20.41 17.60 0.52
CA ALA A 139 20.93 18.75 -0.22
C ALA A 139 19.82 19.79 -0.46
N GLU A 140 20.15 21.07 -0.67
CA GLU A 140 19.14 22.14 -0.79
C GLU A 140 18.08 21.89 -1.91
N PRO A 141 18.45 21.48 -3.15
CA PRO A 141 17.46 21.21 -4.19
C PRO A 141 16.51 20.07 -3.80
N VAL A 142 17.06 18.96 -3.29
CA VAL A 142 16.29 17.80 -2.84
C VAL A 142 15.42 18.13 -1.63
N ARG A 143 15.91 18.98 -0.71
CA ARG A 143 15.14 19.51 0.43
C ARG A 143 13.92 20.28 -0.04
N GLN A 144 14.08 21.25 -0.93
CA GLN A 144 12.96 22.03 -1.48
C GLN A 144 11.89 21.12 -2.09
N LEU A 145 12.28 20.12 -2.89
CA LEU A 145 11.32 19.20 -3.48
C LEU A 145 10.69 18.25 -2.44
N ALA A 146 11.45 17.76 -1.47
CA ALA A 146 10.94 16.90 -0.41
C ALA A 146 9.88 17.63 0.43
N TRP A 147 10.18 18.85 0.89
CA TRP A 147 9.24 19.65 1.67
C TRP A 147 7.97 19.94 0.87
N HIS A 148 8.10 20.32 -0.40
CA HIS A 148 6.94 20.50 -1.28
C HIS A 148 6.09 19.22 -1.43
N LEU A 149 6.72 18.05 -1.60
CA LEU A 149 6.01 16.77 -1.77
C LEU A 149 5.29 16.27 -0.49
N TYR A 150 5.75 16.67 0.70
CA TYR A 150 5.12 16.30 1.98
C TYR A 150 4.19 17.39 2.55
N LEU A 151 4.25 18.63 2.04
CA LEU A 151 3.49 19.78 2.57
C LEU A 151 2.68 20.56 1.51
N SER A 152 2.64 20.14 0.25
CA SER A 152 1.72 20.71 -0.74
C SER A 152 0.26 20.44 -0.35
N ASP A 153 -0.54 21.51 -0.41
CA ASP A 153 -1.99 21.48 -0.46
C ASP A 153 -2.40 22.53 -1.51
N PRO A 154 -2.66 22.10 -2.77
CA PRO A 154 -3.04 23.00 -3.85
C PRO A 154 -4.28 23.85 -3.55
N LYS A 155 -5.15 23.44 -2.61
CA LYS A 155 -6.29 24.23 -2.16
C LYS A 155 -5.83 25.43 -1.31
N MET A 156 -4.82 25.29 -0.45
CA MET A 156 -4.22 26.41 0.30
C MET A 156 -3.61 27.43 -0.65
N ARG A 157 -2.82 26.95 -1.65
CA ARG A 157 -2.23 27.81 -2.69
C ARG A 157 -3.32 28.54 -3.49
N LYS A 158 -4.39 27.84 -3.86
CA LYS A 158 -5.53 28.42 -4.60
C LYS A 158 -6.32 29.44 -3.77
N GLU A 159 -6.66 29.15 -2.52
CA GLU A 159 -7.34 30.08 -1.61
C GLU A 159 -6.56 31.41 -1.48
N TYR A 160 -5.23 31.34 -1.37
CA TYR A 160 -4.37 32.53 -1.33
C TYR A 160 -4.36 33.29 -2.66
N VAL A 161 -4.15 32.59 -3.80
CA VAL A 161 -4.04 33.22 -5.13
C VAL A 161 -5.37 33.80 -5.60
N ASP A 162 -6.49 33.12 -5.40
CA ASP A 162 -7.83 33.64 -5.72
C ASP A 162 -8.16 34.87 -4.88
N LEU A 163 -7.74 34.90 -3.62
CA LEU A 163 -7.96 36.04 -2.73
C LEU A 163 -7.03 37.22 -3.08
N LEU A 164 -5.78 36.98 -3.50
CA LEU A 164 -4.93 37.98 -4.14
C LEU A 164 -5.52 38.50 -5.47
N ASN A 165 -6.25 37.67 -6.23
CA ASN A 165 -6.93 38.07 -7.47
C ASN A 165 -8.23 38.86 -7.23
N GLN A 166 -8.94 38.58 -6.13
CA GLN A 166 -10.21 39.21 -5.80
C GLN A 166 -10.03 40.48 -4.97
N ASN A 167 -9.35 40.41 -3.82
CA ASN A 167 -9.10 41.55 -2.94
C ASN A 167 -7.84 41.33 -2.06
N PRO A 168 -6.64 41.76 -2.51
CA PRO A 168 -5.39 41.66 -1.78
C PRO A 168 -5.41 42.16 -0.33
N ARG A 169 -6.32 43.06 0.05
CA ARG A 169 -6.44 43.54 1.44
C ARG A 169 -6.79 42.43 2.41
N LEU A 170 -7.54 41.42 1.96
CA LEU A 170 -7.91 40.27 2.77
C LEU A 170 -6.71 39.33 3.00
N ALA A 171 -5.61 39.50 2.26
CA ALA A 171 -4.37 38.74 2.44
C ALA A 171 -3.41 39.39 3.44
N ILE A 172 -3.73 40.60 3.90
CA ILE A 172 -2.90 41.42 4.76
C ILE A 172 -3.57 41.51 6.13
N SER A 173 -2.83 41.19 7.18
CA SER A 173 -3.30 41.27 8.56
C SER A 173 -3.72 42.71 8.92
N PRO A 174 -4.79 42.90 9.72
CA PRO A 174 -5.06 44.20 10.36
C PRO A 174 -3.95 44.64 11.34
N GLN A 175 -2.97 43.78 11.63
CA GLN A 175 -1.79 44.01 12.46
C GLN A 175 -0.47 43.85 11.67
N ASP A 176 -0.48 43.98 10.33
CA ASP A 176 0.71 43.81 9.47
C ASP A 176 1.95 44.60 9.93
N LEU A 177 1.76 45.77 10.54
CA LEU A 177 2.85 46.58 11.11
C LEU A 177 3.47 45.96 12.38
N ASP A 178 2.68 45.37 13.28
CA ASP A 178 3.16 44.64 14.46
C ASP A 178 3.91 43.37 14.03
N ILE A 179 3.34 42.64 13.06
CA ILE A 179 3.99 41.48 12.44
C ILE A 179 5.33 41.87 11.80
N SER A 180 5.38 43.00 11.08
CA SER A 180 6.62 43.53 10.48
C SER A 180 7.69 43.82 11.53
N GLN A 181 7.33 44.59 12.57
CA GLN A 181 8.24 44.99 13.64
C GLN A 181 8.74 43.78 14.44
N ARG A 182 7.87 42.79 14.68
CA ARG A 182 8.21 41.59 15.45
C ARG A 182 9.07 40.60 14.66
N VAL A 183 8.86 40.46 13.35
CA VAL A 183 9.78 39.72 12.47
C VAL A 183 11.17 40.38 12.47
N GLU A 184 11.25 41.70 12.31
CA GLU A 184 12.53 42.42 12.35
C GLU A 184 13.23 42.28 13.71
N GLN A 185 12.50 42.51 14.81
CA GLN A 185 13.03 42.37 16.17
C GLN A 185 13.55 40.95 16.43
N MET A 186 12.75 39.92 16.11
CA MET A 186 13.13 38.52 16.29
C MET A 186 14.38 38.17 15.48
N VAL A 187 14.41 38.54 14.19
CA VAL A 187 15.56 38.29 13.30
C VAL A 187 16.82 38.98 13.83
N LEU A 188 16.72 40.15 14.45
CA LEU A 188 17.87 40.86 15.03
C LEU A 188 18.32 40.29 16.38
N SER A 189 17.39 40.02 17.30
CA SER A 189 17.68 39.62 18.68
C SER A 189 18.15 38.18 18.81
N GLU A 190 17.59 37.27 18.01
CA GLU A 190 17.90 35.84 18.10
C GLU A 190 19.36 35.56 17.64
N PRO A 191 20.21 34.95 18.48
CA PRO A 191 21.59 34.63 18.11
C PRO A 191 21.70 33.63 16.95
N THR A 192 20.84 32.61 16.90
CA THR A 192 20.87 31.58 15.85
C THR A 192 20.46 32.11 14.46
N PHE A 193 19.81 33.28 14.38
CA PHE A 193 19.28 33.83 13.13
C PHE A 193 20.28 34.72 12.38
N SER A 194 21.60 34.51 12.56
CA SER A 194 22.68 35.31 11.95
C SER A 194 22.49 35.55 10.44
N ASP A 195 22.11 34.52 9.70
CA ASP A 195 22.22 34.51 8.25
C ASP A 195 21.04 35.23 7.57
N LEU A 196 19.91 35.34 8.29
CA LEU A 196 18.72 36.10 7.90
C LEU A 196 18.91 37.61 8.08
N LYS A 197 19.86 38.06 8.92
CA LYS A 197 20.05 39.47 9.27
C LYS A 197 20.34 40.30 8.00
N GLY A 198 19.60 41.41 7.86
CA GLY A 198 19.70 42.32 6.71
C GLY A 198 19.21 41.76 5.36
N SER A 199 18.48 40.65 5.34
CA SER A 199 17.94 40.07 4.10
C SER A 199 16.51 40.54 3.80
N ILE A 200 16.36 41.35 2.75
CA ILE A 200 15.07 41.92 2.33
C ILE A 200 14.11 40.82 1.85
N GLY A 201 14.59 39.83 1.09
CA GLY A 201 13.77 38.72 0.61
C GLY A 201 13.25 37.83 1.74
N HIS A 202 14.12 37.45 2.68
CA HIS A 202 13.70 36.64 3.84
C HIS A 202 12.70 37.40 4.73
N PHE A 203 12.92 38.70 4.98
CA PHE A 203 11.98 39.54 5.73
C PHE A 203 10.59 39.58 5.09
N TYR A 204 10.50 39.94 3.80
CA TYR A 204 9.19 40.02 3.12
C TYR A 204 8.53 38.64 2.95
N ALA A 205 9.29 37.55 2.88
CA ALA A 205 8.75 36.19 2.87
C ALA A 205 8.08 35.80 4.21
N MET A 206 8.78 36.02 5.34
CA MET A 206 8.23 35.80 6.68
C MET A 206 7.01 36.68 6.92
N LYS A 207 7.14 38.00 6.66
CA LYS A 207 6.07 38.98 6.81
C LYS A 207 4.81 38.55 6.04
N ALA A 208 4.91 38.29 4.75
CA ALA A 208 3.74 38.00 3.92
C ALA A 208 3.03 36.69 4.32
N THR A 209 3.79 35.66 4.68
CA THR A 209 3.26 34.36 5.12
C THR A 209 2.53 34.48 6.47
N LEU A 210 3.13 35.17 7.44
CA LEU A 210 2.52 35.41 8.76
C LEU A 210 1.30 36.35 8.67
N SER A 211 1.40 37.40 7.87
CA SER A 211 0.31 38.39 7.66
C SER A 211 -0.94 37.72 7.06
N TYR A 212 -0.76 36.81 6.09
CA TYR A 212 -1.88 36.01 5.58
C TYR A 212 -2.39 34.97 6.58
N HIS A 213 -1.50 34.29 7.31
CA HIS A 213 -1.89 33.34 8.35
C HIS A 213 -2.81 34.00 9.40
N HIS A 214 -2.42 35.17 9.90
CA HIS A 214 -3.23 35.97 10.84
C HIS A 214 -4.57 36.40 10.23
N ALA A 215 -4.57 36.95 9.00
CA ALA A 215 -5.79 37.35 8.32
C ALA A 215 -6.79 36.19 8.16
N ARG A 216 -6.29 34.97 7.89
CA ARG A 216 -7.09 33.75 7.76
C ARG A 216 -7.68 33.25 9.09
N GLN A 217 -7.02 33.51 10.23
CA GLN A 217 -7.58 33.19 11.57
C GLN A 217 -8.80 34.04 11.93
N GLN A 218 -8.99 35.22 11.31
CA GLN A 218 -10.06 36.20 11.60
C GLN A 218 -10.10 36.70 13.06
N THR A 219 -9.04 36.45 13.82
CA THR A 219 -8.88 36.82 15.23
C THR A 219 -8.50 38.29 15.41
N LYS A 220 -8.99 38.91 16.50
CA LYS A 220 -8.59 40.27 16.91
C LYS A 220 -7.33 40.33 17.77
N GLY A 221 -6.88 39.19 18.31
CA GLY A 221 -5.62 39.08 19.06
C GLY A 221 -4.40 39.06 18.15
N CYS A 222 -3.22 39.21 18.73
CA CYS A 222 -1.94 39.11 18.02
C CYS A 222 -1.58 37.65 17.69
N LEU A 223 -0.67 37.45 16.72
CA LEU A 223 -0.03 36.15 16.52
C LEU A 223 0.79 35.76 17.77
N PRO A 224 0.76 34.47 18.20
CA PRO A 224 1.67 33.95 19.21
C PRO A 224 3.13 34.00 18.74
N ASP A 225 4.06 34.28 19.65
CA ASP A 225 5.52 34.28 19.42
C ASP A 225 6.02 33.01 18.69
N ILE A 226 5.47 31.85 19.06
CA ILE A 226 5.81 30.54 18.49
C ILE A 226 5.61 30.51 16.97
N ASP A 227 4.56 31.14 16.46
CA ASP A 227 4.25 31.13 15.02
C ASP A 227 5.29 31.94 14.22
N TYR A 228 5.88 32.99 14.80
CA TYR A 228 7.00 33.73 14.19
C TYR A 228 8.27 32.89 14.08
N PHE A 229 8.54 32.01 15.05
CA PHE A 229 9.64 31.05 14.95
C PHE A 229 9.32 30.00 13.88
N LEU A 230 8.13 29.41 13.89
CA LEU A 230 7.76 28.29 13.02
C LEU A 230 7.78 28.59 11.50
N VAL A 231 7.75 29.85 11.07
CA VAL A 231 7.91 30.20 9.63
C VAL A 231 9.37 30.18 9.15
N VAL A 232 10.35 30.27 10.07
CA VAL A 232 11.79 30.36 9.74
C VAL A 232 12.30 29.18 8.89
N PRO A 233 12.01 27.90 9.19
CA PRO A 233 12.57 26.78 8.44
C PRO A 233 12.13 26.76 6.97
N PHE A 234 10.87 27.10 6.68
CA PHE A 234 10.36 27.25 5.32
C PHE A 234 11.11 28.34 4.54
N VAL A 235 11.33 29.48 5.18
CA VAL A 235 12.06 30.62 4.60
C VAL A 235 13.54 30.32 4.40
N LEU A 236 14.14 29.45 5.24
CA LEU A 236 15.48 28.90 5.02
C LEU A 236 15.51 27.95 3.82
N VAL A 237 14.56 27.01 3.71
CA VAL A 237 14.44 26.07 2.58
C VAL A 237 14.32 26.81 1.24
N ALA A 238 13.57 27.91 1.20
CA ALA A 238 13.40 28.73 0.01
C ALA A 238 14.58 29.69 -0.30
N SER A 239 15.69 29.65 0.45
CA SER A 239 16.74 30.70 0.40
C SER A 239 17.34 30.94 -0.98
N SER A 240 17.68 29.92 -1.76
CA SER A 240 18.19 30.10 -3.14
C SER A 240 17.18 30.76 -4.10
N SER A 241 15.89 30.85 -3.73
CA SER A 241 14.85 31.58 -4.46
C SER A 241 14.56 32.98 -3.88
N LEU A 242 15.31 33.44 -2.87
CA LEU A 242 15.11 34.72 -2.17
C LEU A 242 16.34 35.63 -2.29
N SER A 243 16.18 36.82 -2.88
CA SER A 243 17.24 37.82 -2.93
C SER A 243 17.45 38.47 -1.56
N ARG A 244 18.70 38.64 -1.11
CA ARG A 244 18.99 39.46 0.07
C ARG A 244 18.69 40.95 -0.13
N ARG A 245 18.51 41.42 -1.38
CA ARG A 245 18.34 42.84 -1.74
C ARG A 245 16.94 43.21 -2.25
N ASP A 246 16.16 42.24 -2.69
CA ASP A 246 14.86 42.46 -3.32
C ASP A 246 13.74 41.74 -2.53
N PRO A 247 12.52 42.28 -2.47
CA PRO A 247 11.39 41.61 -1.84
C PRO A 247 11.12 40.22 -2.45
N ALA A 248 10.63 39.29 -1.61
CA ALA A 248 10.35 37.92 -1.99
C ALA A 248 9.49 37.83 -3.27
N PRO A 249 9.87 37.00 -4.28
CA PRO A 249 9.05 36.81 -5.47
C PRO A 249 7.72 36.18 -5.08
N GLY A 250 6.59 36.77 -5.52
CA GLY A 250 5.26 36.33 -5.07
C GLY A 250 4.95 34.84 -5.31
N LYS A 251 5.57 34.19 -6.32
CA LYS A 251 5.45 32.74 -6.51
C LYS A 251 6.04 31.94 -5.33
N VAL A 252 7.19 32.38 -4.84
CA VAL A 252 7.86 31.77 -3.66
C VAL A 252 7.01 31.99 -2.43
N VAL A 253 6.44 33.19 -2.25
CA VAL A 253 5.50 33.48 -1.16
C VAL A 253 4.26 32.59 -1.22
N ALA A 254 3.70 32.33 -2.41
CA ALA A 254 2.52 31.46 -2.55
C ALA A 254 2.80 29.99 -2.18
N LEU A 255 4.00 29.48 -2.47
CA LEU A 255 4.44 28.14 -2.05
C LEU A 255 4.76 28.09 -0.55
N LEU A 256 5.43 29.11 -0.01
CA LEU A 256 5.68 29.25 1.44
C LEU A 256 4.37 29.33 2.23
N VAL A 257 3.37 30.05 1.71
CA VAL A 257 2.02 30.12 2.29
C VAL A 257 1.33 28.77 2.31
N GLU A 258 1.42 28.00 1.22
CA GLU A 258 0.90 26.64 1.15
C GLU A 258 1.57 25.73 2.18
N GLU A 259 2.90 25.56 2.08
CA GLU A 259 3.66 24.62 2.91
C GLU A 259 3.57 24.94 4.40
N TYR A 260 3.61 26.24 4.76
CA TYR A 260 3.42 26.70 6.13
C TYR A 260 1.99 26.44 6.63
N LEU A 261 0.95 26.72 5.84
CA LEU A 261 -0.44 26.49 6.28
C LEU A 261 -0.77 24.99 6.39
N THR A 262 -0.24 24.15 5.50
CA THR A 262 -0.35 22.70 5.60
C THR A 262 0.28 22.19 6.90
N TYR A 263 1.53 22.58 7.19
CA TYR A 263 2.18 22.26 8.46
C TYR A 263 1.39 22.79 9.68
N MET A 264 0.94 24.04 9.64
CA MET A 264 0.25 24.70 10.76
C MET A 264 -1.13 24.10 11.08
N SER A 265 -1.73 23.36 10.13
CA SER A 265 -2.98 22.61 10.29
C SER A 265 -2.78 21.12 10.61
N THR A 266 -1.58 20.58 10.39
CA THR A 266 -1.22 19.17 10.65
C THR A 266 -0.29 18.97 11.85
N ARG A 267 0.30 20.03 12.41
CA ARG A 267 1.21 19.99 13.57
C ARG A 267 0.57 19.29 14.79
N PRO A 268 1.24 18.32 15.44
CA PRO A 268 0.76 17.65 16.64
C PRO A 268 0.34 18.61 17.77
N GLY A 269 -0.69 18.25 18.54
CA GLY A 269 -1.29 19.10 19.57
C GLY A 269 -0.32 19.49 20.69
N TYR A 270 0.68 18.65 21.00
CA TYR A 270 1.76 19.02 21.93
C TYR A 270 2.60 20.24 21.49
N ILE A 271 2.64 20.58 20.20
CA ILE A 271 3.29 21.80 19.68
C ILE A 271 2.37 23.03 19.88
N VAL A 272 1.06 22.84 19.92
CA VAL A 272 0.05 23.91 19.83
C VAL A 272 -0.27 24.53 21.21
N ASP A 273 0.22 25.75 21.44
CA ASP A 273 -0.03 26.50 22.68
C ASP A 273 -1.41 27.16 22.74
N SER A 274 -2.47 26.36 22.86
CA SER A 274 -3.84 26.84 23.09
C SER A 274 -4.27 26.84 24.56
N GLY A 275 -3.39 26.39 25.46
CA GLY A 275 -3.73 26.14 26.87
C GLY A 275 -4.75 25.00 27.11
N SER A 276 -5.21 24.29 26.08
CA SER A 276 -6.24 23.25 26.22
C SER A 276 -5.78 22.06 27.09
N GLN A 277 -6.72 21.35 27.70
CA GLN A 277 -6.41 20.13 28.46
C GLN A 277 -5.82 19.05 27.54
N LEU A 278 -6.41 18.84 26.36
CA LEU A 278 -5.94 17.89 25.35
C LEU A 278 -4.46 18.10 24.99
N HIS A 279 -4.05 19.32 24.67
CA HIS A 279 -2.66 19.60 24.27
C HIS A 279 -1.68 19.49 25.46
N ASN A 280 -2.14 19.76 26.69
CA ASN A 280 -1.36 19.52 27.90
C ASN A 280 -1.20 18.01 28.20
N GLU A 281 -2.20 17.18 27.86
CA GLU A 281 -2.13 15.72 27.97
C GLU A 281 -1.23 15.12 26.89
N GLU A 282 -1.33 15.57 25.64
CA GLU A 282 -0.40 15.20 24.56
C GLU A 282 1.05 15.58 24.91
N MET A 283 1.29 16.81 25.41
CA MET A 283 2.60 17.25 25.88
C MET A 283 3.13 16.35 27.00
N ARG A 284 2.27 15.93 27.95
CA ARG A 284 2.68 14.99 29.01
C ARG A 284 3.06 13.62 28.44
N GLY A 285 2.30 13.11 27.46
CA GLY A 285 2.62 11.85 26.77
C GLY A 285 3.93 11.92 25.97
N PHE A 286 4.18 13.05 25.29
CA PHE A 286 5.45 13.32 24.60
C PHE A 286 6.63 13.38 25.59
N VAL A 287 6.46 14.06 26.73
CA VAL A 287 7.51 14.18 27.74
C VAL A 287 7.80 12.87 28.48
N ASP A 288 6.79 12.03 28.77
CA ASP A 288 7.03 10.69 29.35
C ASP A 288 7.80 9.77 28.36
N LYS A 289 7.59 9.94 27.05
CA LYS A 289 8.42 9.30 26.03
C LYS A 289 9.85 9.81 26.02
N VAL A 290 10.07 11.13 26.07
CA VAL A 290 11.43 11.71 26.22
C VAL A 290 12.11 11.22 27.50
N ALA A 291 11.39 11.16 28.62
CA ALA A 291 11.86 10.61 29.88
C ALA A 291 12.31 9.15 29.74
N SER A 292 11.48 8.31 29.10
CA SER A 292 11.79 6.89 28.83
C SER A 292 13.04 6.71 27.96
N LEU A 293 13.25 7.58 26.97
CA LEU A 293 14.43 7.55 26.10
C LEU A 293 15.70 8.01 26.86
N LEU A 294 15.58 9.03 27.72
CA LEU A 294 16.65 9.49 28.60
C LEU A 294 17.02 8.44 29.66
N GLU A 295 16.05 7.82 30.34
CA GLU A 295 16.29 6.73 31.30
C GLU A 295 17.03 5.55 30.63
N LYS A 296 16.65 5.19 29.40
CA LYS A 296 17.18 4.04 28.67
C LYS A 296 18.59 4.24 28.12
N HIS A 297 18.94 5.45 27.67
CA HIS A 297 20.20 5.71 26.92
C HIS A 297 21.11 6.78 27.54
N TYR A 298 20.59 7.59 28.46
CA TYR A 298 21.27 8.73 29.10
C TYR A 298 20.93 8.81 30.60
N SER A 299 20.96 7.67 31.29
CA SER A 299 20.45 7.50 32.67
C SER A 299 21.08 8.44 33.71
N GLU A 300 22.37 8.79 33.54
CA GLU A 300 23.04 9.79 34.38
C GLU A 300 22.44 11.19 34.19
N THR A 301 22.05 11.56 32.97
CA THR A 301 21.39 12.85 32.66
C THR A 301 19.96 12.89 33.18
N SER A 302 19.22 11.78 33.06
CA SER A 302 17.91 11.63 33.70
C SER A 302 18.00 11.83 35.23
N SER A 303 18.93 11.13 35.88
CA SER A 303 19.18 11.23 37.33
C SER A 303 19.58 12.65 37.77
N LEU A 304 20.40 13.33 36.96
CA LEU A 304 20.84 14.71 37.15
C LEU A 304 19.68 15.71 37.08
N ILE A 305 18.74 15.53 36.15
CA ILE A 305 17.54 16.38 36.02
C ILE A 305 16.62 16.16 37.23
N SER A 306 16.26 14.92 37.57
CA SER A 306 15.48 14.62 38.77
C SER A 306 16.09 15.26 40.03
N ARG A 307 17.41 15.14 40.22
CA ARG A 307 18.12 15.71 41.38
C ARG A 307 18.06 17.23 41.45
N ASN A 308 18.00 17.94 40.32
CA ASN A 308 17.91 19.41 40.31
C ASN A 308 16.48 19.94 40.48
N TYR A 309 15.47 19.15 40.14
CA TYR A 309 14.05 19.53 40.34
C TYR A 309 13.48 19.06 41.69
N VAL A 310 14.02 18.00 42.31
CA VAL A 310 13.63 17.54 43.67
C VAL A 310 13.68 18.66 44.73
N PRO A 311 14.76 19.47 44.89
CA PRO A 311 14.85 20.51 45.91
C PRO A 311 13.80 21.62 45.77
N ALA A 312 13.23 21.80 44.58
CA ALA A 312 12.17 22.79 44.35
C ALA A 312 10.76 22.27 44.73
N ARG A 313 10.57 20.96 44.87
CA ARG A 313 9.24 20.31 45.04
C ARG A 313 9.31 19.15 46.05
N GLU A 314 9.66 19.47 47.30
CA GLU A 314 10.06 18.55 48.41
C GLU A 314 9.14 17.33 48.74
N LYS A 315 7.93 17.22 48.20
CA LYS A 315 6.86 16.35 48.75
C LYS A 315 6.69 14.96 48.11
N ILE A 316 7.48 14.60 47.09
CA ILE A 316 7.13 13.47 46.18
C ILE A 316 8.07 12.24 46.30
N VAL A 317 9.25 12.39 46.91
CA VAL A 317 10.47 11.64 46.56
C VAL A 317 10.55 10.18 47.07
N ALA A 318 9.63 9.70 47.91
CA ALA A 318 9.79 8.43 48.64
C ALA A 318 9.55 7.13 47.83
N THR A 319 9.27 7.18 46.52
CA THR A 319 8.99 6.00 45.68
C THR A 319 9.51 6.16 44.26
N GLU A 320 9.74 5.05 43.55
CA GLU A 320 10.12 5.06 42.12
C GLU A 320 9.12 5.84 41.25
N LYS A 321 7.82 5.64 41.49
CA LYS A 321 6.74 6.40 40.82
C LYS A 321 6.84 7.90 41.10
N GLY A 322 7.21 8.28 42.33
CA GLY A 322 7.49 9.67 42.69
C GLY A 322 8.73 10.23 41.97
N SER A 323 9.81 9.45 41.89
CA SER A 323 11.03 9.83 41.16
C SER A 323 10.76 10.05 39.67
N ARG A 324 9.98 9.16 39.03
CA ARG A 324 9.54 9.34 37.64
C ARG A 324 8.63 10.55 37.50
N ALA A 325 7.69 10.78 38.42
CA ALA A 325 6.81 11.95 38.37
C ALA A 325 7.62 13.26 38.38
N VAL A 326 8.63 13.39 39.26
CA VAL A 326 9.53 14.56 39.28
C VAL A 326 10.39 14.67 38.02
N LEU A 327 10.83 13.54 37.43
CA LEU A 327 11.52 13.54 36.15
C LEU A 327 10.64 14.08 35.02
N VAL A 328 9.41 13.56 34.87
CA VAL A 328 8.46 14.00 33.83
C VAL A 328 8.02 15.45 34.05
N GLU A 329 7.86 15.87 35.31
CA GLU A 329 7.52 17.25 35.65
C GLU A 329 8.67 18.21 35.30
N GLY A 330 9.92 17.92 35.70
CA GLY A 330 11.07 18.76 35.37
C GLY A 330 11.42 18.75 33.88
N LEU A 331 11.27 17.61 33.19
CA LEU A 331 11.37 17.55 31.74
C LEU A 331 10.23 18.29 31.04
N THR A 332 9.04 18.43 31.66
CA THR A 332 7.97 19.24 31.06
C THR A 332 8.38 20.71 31.01
N ASP A 333 9.04 21.21 32.05
CA ASP A 333 9.53 22.60 32.09
C ASP A 333 10.66 22.83 31.05
N LEU A 334 11.60 21.87 30.87
CA LEU A 334 12.70 21.99 29.88
C LEU A 334 12.27 21.72 28.42
N VAL A 335 11.45 20.70 28.17
CA VAL A 335 11.13 20.21 26.82
C VAL A 335 10.02 21.04 26.17
N ARG A 336 9.10 21.61 26.96
CA ARG A 336 7.95 22.38 26.42
C ARG A 336 8.37 23.57 25.54
N PRO A 337 9.33 24.43 25.92
CA PRO A 337 9.80 25.52 25.04
C PRO A 337 10.41 24.99 23.74
N MET A 338 11.29 23.99 23.83
CA MET A 338 11.96 23.37 22.68
C MET A 338 10.99 22.70 21.71
N ALA A 339 9.97 22.00 22.22
CA ALA A 339 8.98 21.29 21.41
C ALA A 339 8.01 22.24 20.70
N ARG A 340 7.61 23.33 21.36
CA ARG A 340 6.73 24.36 20.76
C ARG A 340 7.39 25.11 19.62
N THR A 341 8.66 25.49 19.81
CA THR A 341 9.46 26.14 18.76
C THR A 341 10.05 25.15 17.76
N MET A 342 9.82 23.83 17.89
CA MET A 342 10.43 22.81 17.02
C MET A 342 11.96 22.97 16.90
N LEU A 343 12.61 23.24 18.05
CA LEU A 343 14.05 23.46 18.22
C LEU A 343 14.64 24.70 17.51
N ILE A 344 13.79 25.55 16.94
CA ILE A 344 14.19 26.84 16.38
C ILE A 344 14.59 27.76 17.56
N GLY A 345 15.74 28.43 17.45
CA GLY A 345 16.40 29.13 18.57
C GLY A 345 17.34 28.25 19.40
N PHE A 346 17.15 26.93 19.39
CA PHE A 346 18.01 25.97 20.12
C PHE A 346 19.10 25.35 19.24
N LEU A 347 18.89 25.26 17.93
CA LEU A 347 19.85 24.67 16.99
C LEU A 347 20.30 25.69 15.93
N ASN A 348 21.55 25.55 15.48
CA ASN A 348 22.03 26.20 14.25
C ASN A 348 21.24 25.71 13.03
N PHE A 349 21.20 26.52 11.96
CA PHE A 349 20.36 26.25 10.80
C PHE A 349 20.67 24.92 10.08
N GLU A 350 21.93 24.49 10.02
CA GLU A 350 22.30 23.19 9.43
C GLU A 350 21.65 22.02 10.21
N THR A 351 21.81 22.02 11.54
CA THR A 351 21.31 20.95 12.41
C THR A 351 19.79 21.02 12.58
N LEU A 352 19.21 22.23 12.58
CA LEU A 352 17.77 22.47 12.55
C LEU A 352 17.14 21.92 11.27
N LEU A 353 17.70 22.24 10.10
CA LEU A 353 17.19 21.75 8.82
C LEU A 353 17.33 20.23 8.70
N TYR A 354 18.42 19.62 9.18
CA TYR A 354 18.52 18.16 9.27
C TYR A 354 17.41 17.55 10.14
N VAL A 355 17.10 18.13 11.31
CA VAL A 355 16.02 17.65 12.19
C VAL A 355 14.66 17.77 11.52
N TRP A 356 14.40 18.89 10.82
CA TRP A 356 13.17 19.11 10.08
C TRP A 356 13.07 18.22 8.82
N ASP A 357 14.16 17.97 8.09
CA ASP A 357 14.19 17.04 6.94
C ASP A 357 13.68 15.66 7.35
N GLN A 358 14.21 15.13 8.46
CA GLN A 358 13.80 13.81 8.97
C GLN A 358 12.34 13.81 9.43
N TYR A 359 11.86 14.89 10.03
CA TYR A 359 10.45 15.06 10.42
C TYR A 359 9.54 15.08 9.18
N VAL A 360 9.91 15.86 8.17
CA VAL A 360 9.13 16.06 6.93
C VAL A 360 9.02 14.79 6.11
N ILE A 361 10.13 14.06 5.88
CA ILE A 361 10.08 12.79 5.12
C ILE A 361 9.31 11.67 5.85
N GLY A 362 8.93 11.88 7.11
CA GLY A 362 8.14 10.94 7.91
C GLY A 362 6.70 11.40 8.19
N LEU A 363 6.25 12.53 7.63
CA LEU A 363 4.90 13.08 7.89
C LEU A 363 3.76 12.13 7.49
N ASP A 364 3.93 11.41 6.39
CA ASP A 364 2.94 10.42 5.91
C ASP A 364 2.87 9.16 6.81
N VAL A 365 3.75 9.02 7.81
CA VAL A 365 3.93 7.80 8.61
C VAL A 365 3.38 8.00 10.04
N PRO A 366 2.16 7.52 10.35
CA PRO A 366 1.56 7.53 11.68
C PRO A 366 2.53 7.32 12.86
N SER A 367 2.47 8.25 13.82
CA SER A 367 3.32 8.34 15.02
C SER A 367 4.82 8.61 14.80
N PHE A 368 5.37 8.48 13.59
CA PHE A 368 6.82 8.65 13.36
C PHE A 368 7.32 10.01 13.79
N SER A 369 6.62 11.10 13.41
CA SER A 369 6.98 12.47 13.77
C SER A 369 7.14 12.67 15.28
N THR A 370 6.34 11.96 16.09
CA THR A 370 6.39 11.99 17.55
C THR A 370 7.53 11.15 18.12
N GLU A 371 7.82 9.98 17.53
CA GLU A 371 9.01 9.19 17.90
C GLU A 371 10.31 9.94 17.58
N TRP A 372 10.39 10.51 16.37
CA TRP A 372 11.54 11.26 15.88
C TRP A 372 11.86 12.44 16.79
N LEU A 373 10.88 13.32 17.04
CA LEU A 373 11.10 14.48 17.91
C LEU A 373 11.45 14.08 19.34
N ALA A 374 10.87 13.00 19.88
CA ALA A 374 11.22 12.54 21.22
C ALA A 374 12.68 12.02 21.28
N VAL A 375 13.14 11.33 20.23
CA VAL A 375 14.54 10.89 20.08
C VAL A 375 15.48 12.08 19.93
N VAL A 376 15.12 13.12 19.17
CA VAL A 376 15.93 14.34 19.04
C VAL A 376 16.02 15.09 20.38
N MET A 377 14.91 15.28 21.10
CA MET A 377 14.90 15.93 22.42
C MET A 377 15.76 15.19 23.44
N ALA A 378 15.60 13.86 23.55
CA ALA A 378 16.43 13.04 24.44
C ALA A 378 17.91 13.06 24.04
N THR A 379 18.21 13.11 22.73
CA THR A 379 19.59 13.18 22.21
C THR A 379 20.23 14.54 22.48
N LEU A 380 19.52 15.65 22.29
CA LEU A 380 20.00 17.01 22.59
C LEU A 380 20.37 17.13 24.08
N ILE A 381 19.45 16.76 24.96
CA ILE A 381 19.65 16.78 26.41
C ILE A 381 20.80 15.82 26.81
N GLY A 382 20.87 14.64 26.19
CA GLY A 382 21.93 13.66 26.41
C GLY A 382 23.32 14.14 25.98
N LEU A 383 23.45 14.79 24.83
CA LEU A 383 24.71 15.35 24.31
C LEU A 383 25.25 16.50 25.17
N LEU A 384 24.37 17.22 25.88
CA LEU A 384 24.75 18.32 26.77
C LEU A 384 25.02 17.90 28.22
N HIS A 385 25.10 16.59 28.51
CA HIS A 385 25.34 16.06 29.87
C HIS A 385 26.45 16.81 30.63
N ASP A 386 27.66 16.91 30.04
CA ASP A 386 28.82 17.50 30.71
C ASP A 386 28.64 18.99 31.04
N LYS A 387 27.79 19.70 30.28
CA LYS A 387 27.41 21.09 30.55
C LYS A 387 26.36 21.17 31.66
N LEU A 388 25.32 20.34 31.57
CA LEU A 388 24.23 20.26 32.55
C LEU A 388 24.71 19.80 33.93
N LYS A 389 25.81 19.03 33.99
CA LYS A 389 26.40 18.46 35.21
C LYS A 389 26.88 19.50 36.22
N SER A 390 27.18 20.72 35.79
CA SER A 390 27.56 21.83 36.66
C SER A 390 26.38 22.68 37.15
N CYS A 391 25.18 22.51 36.57
CA CYS A 391 23.96 23.21 36.98
C CYS A 391 23.46 22.72 38.36
N LYS A 392 22.95 23.68 39.14
CA LYS A 392 22.47 23.50 40.54
C LYS A 392 20.96 23.71 40.70
N ASN A 393 20.29 24.18 39.66
CA ASN A 393 18.86 24.51 39.66
C ASN A 393 18.29 24.47 38.23
N PRO A 394 16.95 24.47 38.06
CA PRO A 394 16.28 24.51 36.76
C PRO A 394 16.72 25.62 35.81
N GLN A 395 16.90 26.86 36.30
CA GLN A 395 17.22 28.02 35.47
C GLN A 395 18.64 27.90 34.87
N GLU A 396 19.62 27.46 35.67
CA GLU A 396 20.97 27.16 35.18
C GLU A 396 20.98 26.07 34.09
N MET A 397 20.01 25.14 34.08
CA MET A 397 19.85 24.15 33.01
C MET A 397 19.26 24.78 31.74
N GLU A 398 18.22 25.61 31.87
CA GLU A 398 17.62 26.34 30.75
C GLU A 398 18.63 27.28 30.06
N GLU A 399 19.43 28.02 30.84
CA GLU A 399 20.52 28.88 30.34
C GLU A 399 21.60 28.08 29.59
N VAL A 400 21.92 26.86 30.05
CA VAL A 400 22.82 25.94 29.34
C VAL A 400 22.20 25.41 28.05
N LEU A 401 20.91 25.05 28.05
CA LEU A 401 20.23 24.61 26.82
C LEU A 401 20.20 25.73 25.78
N ASN A 402 19.83 26.96 26.17
CA ASN A 402 19.78 28.11 25.25
C ASN A 402 21.18 28.47 24.70
N ARG A 403 22.24 28.40 25.52
CA ARG A 403 23.59 28.84 25.13
C ARG A 403 24.41 27.78 24.39
N ASP A 404 24.36 26.52 24.84
CA ASP A 404 25.25 25.46 24.35
C ASP A 404 24.60 24.57 23.26
N SER A 405 23.26 24.47 23.18
CA SER A 405 22.60 23.68 22.11
C SER A 405 22.93 24.14 20.68
N PRO A 406 23.09 25.45 20.37
CA PRO A 406 23.48 25.89 19.03
C PRO A 406 24.88 25.41 18.58
N SER A 407 25.70 24.87 19.48
CA SER A 407 27.00 24.25 19.16
C SER A 407 26.90 22.77 18.77
N LEU A 408 25.74 22.13 18.90
CA LEU A 408 25.52 20.76 18.49
C LEU A 408 25.46 20.64 16.95
N THR A 409 25.95 19.52 16.43
CA THR A 409 26.15 19.29 14.99
C THR A 409 25.33 18.10 14.48
N VAL A 410 24.99 18.12 13.19
CA VAL A 410 24.33 17.02 12.47
C VAL A 410 24.99 15.66 12.79
N HIS A 411 26.32 15.58 12.73
CA HIS A 411 27.05 14.33 12.98
C HIS A 411 26.86 13.76 14.40
N GLN A 412 26.69 14.60 15.42
CA GLN A 412 26.42 14.12 16.79
C GLN A 412 25.04 13.48 16.90
N PHE A 413 24.01 14.10 16.31
CA PHE A 413 22.67 13.49 16.23
C PHE A 413 22.69 12.22 15.38
N GLN A 414 23.31 12.27 14.19
CA GLN A 414 23.44 11.11 13.31
C GLN A 414 24.08 9.90 14.00
N TYR A 415 25.13 10.13 14.81
CA TYR A 415 25.82 9.08 15.56
C TYR A 415 24.90 8.44 16.62
N GLN A 416 24.22 9.23 17.45
CA GLN A 416 23.35 8.70 18.51
C GLN A 416 22.11 8.01 17.93
N VAL A 417 21.48 8.59 16.89
CA VAL A 417 20.39 7.94 16.15
C VAL A 417 20.86 6.61 15.57
N LYS A 418 22.01 6.58 14.85
CA LYS A 418 22.59 5.35 14.28
C LYS A 418 22.90 4.29 15.33
N ARG A 419 23.32 4.70 16.54
CA ARG A 419 23.69 3.80 17.65
C ARG A 419 22.50 3.21 18.38
N TYR A 420 21.42 3.96 18.57
CA TYR A 420 20.35 3.60 19.52
C TYR A 420 18.93 3.49 18.94
N HIS A 421 18.65 4.14 17.81
CA HIS A 421 17.26 4.34 17.33
C HIS A 421 17.05 3.99 15.85
N TYR A 422 18.10 3.99 15.04
CA TYR A 422 18.00 3.93 13.58
C TYR A 422 17.23 2.71 13.08
N ARG A 423 17.50 1.50 13.60
CA ARG A 423 16.78 0.30 13.16
C ARG A 423 15.27 0.44 13.38
N ASP A 424 14.86 0.91 14.55
CA ASP A 424 13.46 0.91 14.96
C ASP A 424 12.68 2.04 14.26
N LEU A 425 13.29 3.23 14.12
CA LEU A 425 12.76 4.35 13.35
C LEU A 425 12.72 4.07 11.84
N TYR A 426 13.77 3.49 11.27
CA TYR A 426 13.80 3.12 9.84
C TYR A 426 12.78 2.02 9.55
N THR A 427 12.62 1.03 10.45
CA THR A 427 11.58 0.01 10.32
C THR A 427 10.18 0.63 10.34
N MET A 428 9.96 1.73 11.07
CA MET A 428 8.69 2.48 11.02
C MET A 428 8.48 3.16 9.66
N LEU A 429 9.49 3.87 9.14
CA LEU A 429 9.44 4.51 7.81
C LEU A 429 9.28 3.49 6.67
N THR A 430 9.91 2.32 6.75
CA THR A 430 9.80 1.27 5.74
C THR A 430 8.74 0.21 6.08
N SER A 431 7.93 0.42 7.13
CA SER A 431 6.81 -0.46 7.41
C SER A 431 5.78 -0.30 6.29
N ASP A 432 5.35 -1.42 5.72
CA ASP A 432 4.51 -1.38 4.52
C ASP A 432 3.06 -1.10 4.88
N GLN A 433 2.76 0.18 5.16
CA GLN A 433 1.41 0.65 5.44
C GLN A 433 0.47 0.49 4.24
N LYS A 434 1.01 0.36 3.01
CA LYS A 434 0.20 0.04 1.82
C LYS A 434 -0.25 -1.42 1.78
N ALA A 435 0.22 -2.28 2.70
CA ALA A 435 -0.41 -3.58 2.96
C ALA A 435 -1.81 -3.43 3.58
N ALA A 436 -2.09 -2.33 4.30
CA ALA A 436 -3.43 -1.97 4.75
C ALA A 436 -4.17 -1.16 3.68
N LEU A 437 -4.61 -1.86 2.62
CA LEU A 437 -5.36 -1.25 1.52
C LEU A 437 -6.64 -0.54 2.04
N PRO A 438 -6.97 0.66 1.53
CA PRO A 438 -8.09 1.45 2.04
C PRO A 438 -9.42 0.72 1.85
N VAL A 439 -10.24 0.69 2.90
CA VAL A 439 -11.59 0.11 2.87
C VAL A 439 -12.51 1.05 2.09
N LEU A 440 -12.86 0.66 0.86
CA LEU A 440 -13.90 1.33 0.09
C LEU A 440 -15.28 1.11 0.75
N ASP A 441 -15.87 2.22 1.19
CA ASP A 441 -17.25 2.44 1.66
C ASP A 441 -18.04 1.22 2.23
N PRO A 442 -18.18 1.12 3.57
CA PRO A 442 -19.00 0.08 4.22
C PRO A 442 -20.50 0.07 3.86
N THR A 443 -21.04 1.10 3.18
CA THR A 443 -22.48 1.22 2.91
C THR A 443 -22.96 0.44 1.68
N GLN A 444 -22.06 0.00 0.79
CA GLN A 444 -22.43 -0.82 -0.38
C GLN A 444 -22.80 -2.26 0.05
N SER A 445 -24.10 -2.47 0.25
CA SER A 445 -24.66 -3.51 1.12
C SER A 445 -25.10 -4.79 0.40
N VAL A 446 -24.24 -5.31 -0.48
CA VAL A 446 -24.25 -6.74 -0.89
C VAL A 446 -22.81 -7.23 -0.91
N HIS A 447 -22.47 -8.24 -0.11
CA HIS A 447 -21.08 -8.66 0.08
C HIS A 447 -20.45 -9.32 -1.17
N PRO A 448 -19.35 -8.76 -1.73
CA PRO A 448 -18.53 -9.48 -2.70
C PRO A 448 -17.70 -10.57 -1.99
N SER A 449 -17.37 -11.65 -2.70
CA SER A 449 -16.48 -12.73 -2.21
C SER A 449 -15.03 -12.27 -1.93
N TRP A 450 -14.70 -11.01 -2.20
CA TRP A 450 -13.34 -10.46 -2.33
C TRP A 450 -12.79 -9.94 -0.99
N ARG A 451 -13.56 -10.02 0.10
CA ARG A 451 -13.17 -9.55 1.46
C ARG A 451 -11.89 -10.16 2.03
N HIS A 452 -11.48 -11.34 1.57
CA HIS A 452 -10.24 -11.98 2.02
C HIS A 452 -8.96 -11.25 1.54
N TRP A 453 -9.07 -10.38 0.53
CA TRP A 453 -7.92 -9.70 -0.08
C TRP A 453 -7.24 -8.66 0.80
N TYR A 454 -7.89 -8.22 1.88
CA TYR A 454 -7.44 -7.12 2.74
C TYR A 454 -6.63 -7.60 3.96
N ASN A 455 -6.58 -8.91 4.26
CA ASN A 455 -5.96 -9.45 5.48
C ASN A 455 -4.90 -10.55 5.26
N ASP A 456 -4.88 -11.21 4.09
CA ASP A 456 -4.01 -12.37 3.87
C ASP A 456 -2.63 -12.02 3.30
N GLN A 457 -1.63 -12.82 3.69
CA GLN A 457 -0.27 -12.77 3.12
C GLN A 457 -0.31 -13.04 1.62
N ILE A 458 0.31 -12.16 0.81
CA ILE A 458 0.36 -12.33 -0.65
C ILE A 458 1.08 -13.66 -0.96
N PRO A 459 0.43 -14.61 -1.67
CA PRO A 459 1.07 -15.87 -2.04
C PRO A 459 2.32 -15.61 -2.91
N PRO A 460 3.44 -16.30 -2.65
CA PRO A 460 4.65 -16.13 -3.45
C PRO A 460 4.40 -16.58 -4.89
N TYR A 461 4.98 -15.87 -5.86
CA TYR A 461 4.90 -16.29 -7.25
C TYR A 461 5.52 -17.68 -7.45
N THR A 462 4.83 -18.54 -8.20
CA THR A 462 5.31 -19.88 -8.55
C THR A 462 5.36 -20.01 -10.08
N LYS A 463 6.47 -20.53 -10.61
CA LYS A 463 6.65 -20.58 -12.06
C LYS A 463 5.68 -21.60 -12.68
N PRO A 464 5.27 -21.46 -13.96
CA PRO A 464 4.36 -22.42 -14.59
C PRO A 464 4.89 -23.85 -14.59
N GLN A 465 6.22 -24.01 -14.62
CA GLN A 465 6.89 -25.31 -14.52
C GLN A 465 6.67 -25.93 -13.13
N ASP A 466 6.87 -25.17 -12.05
CA ASP A 466 6.59 -25.61 -10.69
C ASP A 466 5.09 -25.87 -10.48
N ARG A 467 4.21 -25.02 -11.04
CA ARG A 467 2.75 -25.19 -11.04
C ARG A 467 2.25 -26.36 -11.91
N ARG A 468 3.07 -26.91 -12.80
CA ARG A 468 2.81 -28.17 -13.53
C ARG A 468 3.32 -29.36 -12.71
N LYS A 469 4.59 -29.33 -12.28
CA LYS A 469 5.18 -30.37 -11.43
C LYS A 469 4.39 -30.60 -10.15
N ALA A 470 3.97 -29.55 -9.45
CA ALA A 470 3.13 -29.64 -8.25
C ALA A 470 1.66 -29.98 -8.55
N ARG A 471 1.24 -30.09 -9.83
CA ARG A 471 -0.02 -30.74 -10.23
C ARG A 471 0.21 -32.21 -10.53
N GLU A 472 1.22 -32.52 -11.35
CA GLU A 472 1.69 -33.88 -11.66
C GLU A 472 1.99 -34.70 -10.38
N GLU A 473 2.62 -34.10 -9.37
CA GLU A 473 2.88 -34.73 -8.07
C GLU A 473 1.59 -35.01 -7.28
N ARG A 474 0.61 -34.09 -7.30
CA ARG A 474 -0.71 -34.29 -6.65
C ARG A 474 -1.60 -35.27 -7.42
N GLU A 475 -1.46 -35.35 -8.73
CA GLU A 475 -2.16 -36.34 -9.56
C GLU A 475 -1.52 -37.72 -9.39
N ALA A 476 -0.19 -37.83 -9.37
CA ALA A 476 0.51 -39.07 -9.05
C ALA A 476 0.26 -39.54 -7.60
N GLU A 477 0.09 -38.64 -6.63
CA GLU A 477 -0.31 -38.99 -5.26
C GLU A 477 -1.76 -39.48 -5.21
N ARG A 478 -2.68 -38.85 -5.95
CA ARG A 478 -4.06 -39.34 -6.13
C ARG A 478 -4.08 -40.71 -6.80
N GLU A 479 -3.28 -40.93 -7.86
CA GLU A 479 -3.16 -42.23 -8.51
C GLU A 479 -2.59 -43.30 -7.57
N ARG A 480 -1.58 -42.99 -6.75
CA ARG A 480 -1.07 -43.89 -5.71
C ARG A 480 -2.16 -44.28 -4.70
N LEU A 481 -2.97 -43.31 -4.25
CA LEU A 481 -4.12 -43.56 -3.38
C LEU A 481 -5.20 -44.42 -4.06
N LEU A 482 -5.52 -44.15 -5.33
CA LEU A 482 -6.48 -44.92 -6.12
C LEU A 482 -5.99 -46.35 -6.41
N GLN A 483 -4.68 -46.51 -6.61
CA GLN A 483 -4.03 -47.82 -6.78
C GLN A 483 -4.01 -48.60 -5.47
N GLN A 484 -3.69 -47.98 -4.34
CA GLN A 484 -3.83 -48.59 -3.01
C GLN A 484 -5.28 -49.03 -2.73
N GLN A 485 -6.28 -48.22 -3.09
CA GLN A 485 -7.69 -48.62 -2.97
C GLN A 485 -8.03 -49.82 -3.87
N ARG A 486 -7.56 -49.84 -5.13
CA ARG A 486 -7.76 -50.97 -6.06
C ARG A 486 -7.10 -52.26 -5.58
N ASP A 487 -5.89 -52.20 -5.05
CA ASP A 487 -5.19 -53.39 -4.55
C ASP A 487 -5.72 -53.85 -3.19
N ALA A 488 -6.23 -52.94 -2.35
CA ALA A 488 -7.04 -53.30 -1.18
C ALA A 488 -8.37 -53.96 -1.56
N GLU A 489 -9.06 -53.46 -2.60
CA GLU A 489 -10.28 -54.09 -3.12
C GLU A 489 -10.00 -55.48 -3.74
N ARG A 490 -8.86 -55.63 -4.44
CA ARG A 490 -8.37 -56.92 -4.95
C ARG A 490 -8.14 -57.90 -3.80
N LEU A 491 -7.39 -57.48 -2.76
CA LEU A 491 -7.15 -58.30 -1.56
C LEU A 491 -8.46 -58.68 -0.87
N ARG A 492 -9.44 -57.78 -0.81
CA ARG A 492 -10.77 -58.08 -0.26
C ARG A 492 -11.51 -59.14 -1.09
N LYS A 493 -11.52 -59.02 -2.42
CA LYS A 493 -12.12 -60.00 -3.34
C LYS A 493 -11.41 -61.35 -3.31
N GLU A 494 -10.09 -61.37 -3.11
CA GLU A 494 -9.34 -62.61 -2.88
C GLU A 494 -9.67 -63.24 -1.51
N GLY A 495 -9.89 -62.43 -0.48
CA GLY A 495 -10.45 -62.87 0.81
C GLY A 495 -11.83 -63.51 0.65
N GLU A 496 -12.79 -62.77 0.10
CA GLU A 496 -14.16 -63.25 -0.20
C GLU A 496 -14.16 -64.54 -1.05
N SER A 497 -13.19 -64.68 -1.96
CA SER A 497 -13.03 -65.88 -2.81
C SER A 497 -12.43 -67.08 -2.06
N ARG A 498 -11.55 -66.85 -1.08
CA ARG A 498 -11.02 -67.91 -0.20
C ARG A 498 -12.08 -68.34 0.81
N GLU A 499 -12.82 -67.40 1.37
CA GLU A 499 -13.92 -67.63 2.32
C GLU A 499 -15.03 -68.47 1.66
N ARG A 500 -15.52 -68.08 0.48
CA ARG A 500 -16.48 -68.89 -0.31
C ARG A 500 -15.98 -70.29 -0.67
N LYS A 501 -14.67 -70.48 -0.81
CA LYS A 501 -14.08 -71.83 -1.04
C LYS A 501 -14.04 -72.65 0.25
N ALA A 502 -13.87 -72.03 1.41
CA ALA A 502 -14.01 -72.70 2.70
C ALA A 502 -15.48 -73.08 2.95
N GLU A 503 -16.41 -72.13 2.82
CA GLU A 503 -17.86 -72.35 2.93
C GLU A 503 -18.32 -73.50 2.02
N HIS A 504 -17.91 -73.50 0.75
CA HIS A 504 -18.28 -74.55 -0.20
C HIS A 504 -17.65 -75.91 0.15
N GLY A 505 -16.45 -75.92 0.75
CA GLY A 505 -15.81 -77.12 1.29
C GLY A 505 -16.54 -77.70 2.51
N GLU A 506 -17.05 -76.85 3.40
CA GLU A 506 -17.86 -77.29 4.55
C GLU A 506 -19.25 -77.74 4.11
N ALA A 507 -19.89 -77.03 3.18
CA ALA A 507 -21.14 -77.45 2.56
C ALA A 507 -21.01 -78.83 1.86
N MET A 508 -19.88 -79.11 1.20
CA MET A 508 -19.62 -80.43 0.62
C MET A 508 -19.43 -81.51 1.69
N LYS A 509 -18.78 -81.21 2.82
CA LYS A 509 -18.68 -82.15 3.96
C LYS A 509 -20.05 -82.47 4.57
N LEU A 510 -20.90 -81.45 4.75
CA LEU A 510 -22.28 -81.62 5.22
C LEU A 510 -23.10 -82.47 4.25
N ALA A 511 -23.06 -82.15 2.95
CA ALA A 511 -23.75 -82.95 1.94
C ALA A 511 -23.23 -84.40 1.86
N ALA A 512 -21.94 -84.63 2.12
CA ALA A 512 -21.37 -85.98 2.18
C ALA A 512 -21.83 -86.77 3.42
N SER A 513 -21.92 -86.13 4.60
CA SER A 513 -22.42 -86.78 5.82
C SER A 513 -23.93 -87.06 5.74
N GLU A 514 -24.70 -86.15 5.16
CA GLU A 514 -26.13 -86.32 4.91
C GLU A 514 -26.40 -87.43 3.89
N ARG A 515 -25.60 -87.52 2.81
CA ARG A 515 -25.66 -88.61 1.84
C ARG A 515 -25.30 -89.97 2.46
N ALA A 516 -24.32 -90.03 3.35
CA ALA A 516 -23.99 -91.25 4.09
C ALA A 516 -25.15 -91.70 5.01
N ARG A 517 -25.88 -90.76 5.62
CA ARG A 517 -27.10 -91.04 6.39
C ARG A 517 -28.22 -91.59 5.49
N LEU A 518 -28.41 -91.00 4.31
CA LEU A 518 -29.41 -91.43 3.34
C LEU A 518 -29.09 -92.80 2.72
N ASP A 519 -27.83 -93.15 2.49
CA ASP A 519 -27.45 -94.50 2.07
C ASP A 519 -27.64 -95.54 3.20
N GLN A 520 -27.47 -95.16 4.49
CA GLN A 520 -27.85 -96.04 5.61
C GLN A 520 -29.37 -96.24 5.71
N GLU A 521 -30.16 -95.17 5.58
CA GLU A 521 -31.63 -95.26 5.52
C GLU A 521 -32.10 -96.09 4.31
N ARG A 522 -31.44 -95.94 3.17
CA ARG A 522 -31.70 -96.75 1.96
C ARG A 522 -31.38 -98.22 2.17
N ILE A 523 -30.25 -98.59 2.77
CA ILE A 523 -29.90 -100.00 3.02
C ILE A 523 -30.95 -100.64 3.94
N ALA A 524 -31.35 -99.96 5.02
CA ALA A 524 -32.41 -100.46 5.92
C ALA A 524 -33.77 -100.63 5.21
N LEU A 525 -34.07 -99.77 4.21
CA LEU A 525 -35.28 -99.90 3.38
C LEU A 525 -35.14 -100.97 2.28
N GLU A 526 -33.93 -101.25 1.79
CA GLU A 526 -33.65 -102.34 0.84
C GLU A 526 -33.74 -103.71 1.54
N ASP A 527 -33.24 -103.85 2.77
CA ASP A 527 -33.43 -105.06 3.61
C ASP A 527 -34.92 -105.32 3.88
N LEU A 528 -35.69 -104.29 4.26
CA LEU A 528 -37.15 -104.39 4.45
C LEU A 528 -37.89 -104.76 3.16
N LEU A 529 -37.42 -104.29 2.00
CA LEU A 529 -37.97 -104.66 0.70
C LEU A 529 -37.65 -106.10 0.32
N ASP A 530 -36.47 -106.62 0.64
CA ASP A 530 -36.07 -107.99 0.33
C ASP A 530 -36.75 -109.03 1.24
N ASP A 531 -37.01 -108.72 2.51
CA ASP A 531 -37.86 -109.57 3.35
C ASP A 531 -39.32 -109.59 2.88
N GLU A 532 -39.86 -108.46 2.41
CA GLU A 532 -41.20 -108.42 1.82
C GLU A 532 -41.25 -109.11 0.44
N ARG A 533 -40.18 -109.05 -0.36
CA ARG A 533 -40.02 -109.83 -1.60
C ARG A 533 -39.94 -111.34 -1.32
N ARG A 534 -39.25 -111.78 -0.26
CA ARG A 534 -39.22 -113.19 0.16
C ARG A 534 -40.62 -113.71 0.51
N ARG A 535 -41.39 -112.95 1.29
CA ARG A 535 -42.81 -113.26 1.57
C ARG A 535 -43.64 -113.34 0.29
N ARG A 536 -43.42 -112.44 -0.67
CA ARG A 536 -44.10 -112.50 -1.97
C ARG A 536 -43.67 -113.68 -2.83
N LEU A 537 -42.39 -114.07 -2.84
CA LEU A 537 -41.94 -115.27 -3.56
C LEU A 537 -42.52 -116.56 -2.99
N ASP A 538 -42.60 -116.70 -1.67
CA ASP A 538 -43.29 -117.84 -1.03
C ASP A 538 -44.80 -117.85 -1.28
N GLY A 539 -45.42 -116.67 -1.49
CA GLY A 539 -46.81 -116.53 -1.92
C GLY A 539 -47.03 -116.85 -3.40
N GLU A 540 -46.24 -116.25 -4.29
CA GLU A 540 -46.28 -116.46 -5.73
C GLU A 540 -45.96 -117.90 -6.11
N ARG A 541 -45.02 -118.56 -5.42
CA ARG A 541 -44.73 -119.97 -5.65
C ARG A 541 -45.94 -120.87 -5.34
N LYS A 542 -46.63 -120.65 -4.21
CA LYS A 542 -47.86 -121.39 -3.88
C LYS A 542 -48.96 -121.13 -4.91
N ALA A 543 -49.12 -119.86 -5.32
CA ALA A 543 -50.07 -119.49 -6.37
C ALA A 543 -49.69 -120.09 -7.74
N GLN A 544 -48.41 -120.26 -8.06
CA GLN A 544 -47.94 -120.89 -9.30
C GLN A 544 -48.17 -122.41 -9.28
N GLU A 545 -47.99 -123.07 -8.12
CA GLU A 545 -48.32 -124.49 -7.94
C GLU A 545 -49.85 -124.74 -8.11
N GLU A 546 -50.73 -123.80 -7.73
CA GLU A 546 -52.16 -123.83 -8.08
C GLU A 546 -52.42 -123.49 -9.57
N ILE A 547 -51.79 -122.44 -10.11
CA ILE A 547 -52.00 -121.98 -11.49
C ILE A 547 -51.51 -122.99 -12.53
N GLU A 548 -50.48 -123.80 -12.25
CA GLU A 548 -50.09 -124.89 -13.15
C GLU A 548 -51.13 -126.01 -13.25
N ASN A 549 -51.77 -126.37 -12.13
CA ASN A 549 -52.86 -127.34 -12.16
C ASN A 549 -54.07 -126.78 -12.95
N LEU A 550 -54.46 -125.53 -12.67
CA LEU A 550 -55.57 -124.86 -13.38
C LEU A 550 -55.28 -124.60 -14.86
N ARG A 551 -54.01 -124.36 -15.25
CA ARG A 551 -53.61 -124.26 -16.66
C ARG A 551 -53.71 -125.59 -17.39
N ARG A 552 -53.37 -126.70 -16.74
CA ARG A 552 -53.54 -128.06 -17.30
C ARG A 552 -55.01 -128.41 -17.56
N GLU A 553 -55.96 -127.82 -16.82
CA GLU A 553 -57.39 -127.94 -17.11
C GLU A 553 -57.86 -127.00 -18.23
N LEU A 554 -57.38 -125.75 -18.24
CA LEU A 554 -57.81 -124.73 -19.22
C LEU A 554 -57.27 -124.94 -20.65
N GLU A 555 -56.20 -125.71 -20.84
CA GLU A 555 -55.71 -126.05 -22.20
C GLU A 555 -56.66 -126.97 -22.99
N ALA A 556 -57.67 -127.57 -22.34
CA ALA A 556 -58.62 -128.48 -22.97
C ALA A 556 -59.72 -127.80 -23.81
N LEU A 557 -60.03 -126.51 -23.59
CA LEU A 557 -61.15 -125.83 -24.25
C LEU A 557 -60.71 -124.55 -25.00
N LYS A 558 -60.86 -124.62 -26.33
CA LYS A 558 -60.32 -123.69 -27.33
C LYS A 558 -61.33 -122.60 -27.72
N GLN A 559 -60.81 -121.60 -28.45
CA GLN A 559 -61.49 -120.75 -29.44
C GLN A 559 -62.19 -119.42 -28.99
N PRO A 560 -62.28 -118.40 -29.90
CA PRO A 560 -61.73 -117.07 -29.59
C PRO A 560 -62.49 -115.85 -30.19
N GLN A 561 -61.74 -114.76 -30.50
CA GLN A 561 -62.10 -113.46 -31.15
C GLN A 561 -62.60 -112.39 -30.15
N ALA A 562 -62.07 -111.15 -30.05
CA ALA A 562 -61.64 -110.09 -31.01
C ALA A 562 -62.83 -109.26 -31.56
N PRO A 563 -62.69 -107.97 -32.01
CA PRO A 563 -61.52 -107.08 -32.21
C PRO A 563 -61.49 -105.88 -31.18
N ARG A 564 -60.53 -104.91 -31.09
CA ARG A 564 -59.87 -103.94 -32.03
C ARG A 564 -60.84 -102.97 -32.75
N PRO A 565 -60.41 -101.77 -33.25
CA PRO A 565 -59.07 -101.13 -33.28
C PRO A 565 -59.09 -99.73 -32.55
N ALA A 566 -58.41 -98.60 -32.86
CA ALA A 566 -57.33 -98.17 -33.80
C ALA A 566 -56.56 -96.88 -33.34
N SER A 567 -55.25 -96.96 -33.08
CA SER A 567 -54.22 -95.93 -33.46
C SER A 567 -54.27 -94.50 -32.83
N ASN A 568 -53.34 -93.53 -33.02
CA ASN A 568 -52.17 -93.39 -33.94
C ASN A 568 -51.15 -92.28 -33.50
N PHE A 569 -49.83 -92.44 -33.80
CA PHE A 569 -48.72 -91.42 -33.80
C PHE A 569 -48.46 -90.54 -32.53
N SER A 570 -47.41 -89.67 -32.43
CA SER A 570 -45.95 -89.84 -32.65
C SER A 570 -45.09 -88.63 -32.18
N LEU A 571 -43.93 -88.92 -31.56
CA LEU A 571 -42.65 -88.16 -31.44
C LEU A 571 -42.55 -86.60 -31.35
N LYS A 572 -41.90 -86.17 -30.25
CA LYS A 572 -40.85 -85.12 -30.10
C LYS A 572 -41.15 -83.59 -30.10
N SER A 573 -41.18 -83.07 -28.86
CA SER A 573 -40.28 -82.03 -28.30
C SER A 573 -40.52 -80.50 -28.47
N TYR A 574 -40.10 -79.78 -27.40
CA TYR A 574 -39.55 -78.41 -27.30
C TYR A 574 -40.48 -77.19 -26.99
N VAL A 575 -39.90 -76.27 -26.19
CA VAL A 575 -40.28 -74.86 -25.88
C VAL A 575 -41.37 -74.59 -24.81
N SER A 576 -41.06 -73.65 -23.89
CA SER A 576 -41.96 -72.83 -23.03
C SER A 576 -42.72 -73.52 -21.87
N ARG A 577 -43.17 -72.83 -20.80
CA ARG A 577 -42.80 -71.58 -20.06
C ARG A 577 -43.72 -71.48 -18.80
N MET A 578 -43.71 -70.34 -18.07
CA MET A 578 -44.81 -69.82 -17.20
C MET A 578 -44.93 -70.45 -15.79
N LEU A 579 -45.22 -69.73 -14.67
CA LEU A 579 -45.56 -68.30 -14.39
C LEU A 579 -45.28 -67.93 -12.89
N ILE A 580 -44.69 -66.74 -12.60
CA ILE A 580 -45.13 -65.64 -11.65
C ILE A 580 -45.46 -65.97 -10.14
N PRO A 581 -45.41 -65.06 -9.10
CA PRO A 581 -45.35 -63.58 -9.03
C PRO A 581 -44.13 -63.00 -8.19
N PRO A 582 -44.22 -61.95 -7.31
CA PRO A 582 -43.66 -60.60 -7.57
C PRO A 582 -42.68 -60.08 -6.48
N PRO A 583 -42.14 -58.83 -6.55
CA PRO A 583 -42.81 -57.66 -5.94
C PRO A 583 -42.64 -56.35 -6.80
N PRO A 584 -42.67 -55.09 -6.30
CA PRO A 584 -43.78 -54.18 -6.58
C PRO A 584 -43.47 -52.90 -7.40
N SER A 585 -44.53 -52.14 -7.71
CA SER A 585 -44.60 -51.04 -8.70
C SER A 585 -43.94 -49.70 -8.31
N PRO A 586 -43.62 -48.83 -9.29
CA PRO A 586 -43.07 -47.48 -9.08
C PRO A 586 -44.14 -46.38 -8.97
N ALA A 587 -43.77 -45.21 -8.43
CA ALA A 587 -44.50 -43.95 -8.60
C ALA A 587 -43.61 -42.71 -8.34
N SER A 588 -43.85 -41.63 -9.11
CA SER A 588 -43.50 -40.23 -8.81
C SER A 588 -42.01 -39.81 -8.71
N GLN A 589 -41.60 -38.62 -9.16
CA GLN A 589 -42.29 -37.56 -9.91
C GLN A 589 -41.27 -36.72 -10.71
N MET A 590 -41.70 -36.17 -11.85
CA MET A 590 -40.94 -35.11 -12.54
C MET A 590 -41.35 -33.73 -12.01
N ALA A 591 -40.38 -32.82 -11.87
CA ALA A 591 -40.63 -31.39 -11.72
C ALA A 591 -39.96 -30.63 -12.87
N SER A 592 -40.66 -29.65 -13.43
CA SER A 592 -40.23 -28.90 -14.62
C SER A 592 -39.43 -27.65 -14.26
N LEU A 593 -38.39 -27.33 -15.05
CA LEU A 593 -37.87 -25.97 -15.20
C LEU A 593 -37.69 -25.67 -16.70
N ALA A 594 -37.81 -24.38 -17.04
CA ALA A 594 -38.12 -23.94 -18.41
C ALA A 594 -36.89 -23.83 -19.33
N ALA A 595 -37.14 -23.93 -20.64
CA ALA A 595 -36.16 -23.66 -21.67
C ALA A 595 -35.94 -22.14 -21.87
N ILE A 596 -34.68 -21.75 -22.09
CA ILE A 596 -34.28 -20.39 -22.47
C ILE A 596 -34.04 -20.39 -23.99
N PRO A 597 -34.53 -19.40 -24.76
CA PRO A 597 -34.35 -19.37 -26.21
C PRO A 597 -32.91 -19.06 -26.61
N GLU A 598 -32.37 -19.82 -27.56
CA GLU A 598 -31.07 -19.55 -28.17
C GLU A 598 -31.08 -18.23 -28.96
N SER A 599 -29.98 -17.48 -28.89
CA SER A 599 -29.76 -16.26 -29.71
C SER A 599 -28.80 -16.57 -30.87
N PRO A 600 -28.95 -15.90 -32.03
CA PRO A 600 -28.34 -16.36 -33.28
C PRO A 600 -26.82 -16.17 -33.32
N VAL A 601 -26.13 -17.21 -33.81
CA VAL A 601 -24.69 -17.21 -34.07
C VAL A 601 -24.32 -16.10 -35.07
N ARG A 602 -23.51 -15.13 -34.62
CA ARG A 602 -22.85 -14.17 -35.52
C ARG A 602 -21.56 -14.77 -36.05
N THR A 603 -21.44 -14.87 -37.37
CA THR A 603 -20.20 -15.26 -38.05
C THR A 603 -19.08 -14.23 -37.84
N PRO A 604 -17.83 -14.65 -37.57
CA PRO A 604 -16.71 -13.73 -37.44
C PRO A 604 -16.33 -13.10 -38.79
N ALA A 605 -15.87 -11.85 -38.75
CA ALA A 605 -15.25 -11.14 -39.87
C ALA A 605 -13.80 -11.62 -40.08
N PRO A 606 -13.14 -11.34 -41.22
CA PRO A 606 -11.88 -12.00 -41.58
C PRO A 606 -10.72 -11.66 -40.64
N THR A 607 -9.90 -12.68 -40.34
CA THR A 607 -8.80 -12.63 -39.38
C THR A 607 -7.59 -11.84 -39.90
N LEU A 608 -7.25 -10.75 -39.23
CA LEU A 608 -5.85 -10.35 -39.08
C LEU A 608 -5.12 -11.37 -38.20
N ASN A 609 -3.80 -11.47 -38.34
CA ASN A 609 -3.00 -12.47 -37.62
C ASN A 609 -3.12 -12.24 -36.09
N PRO A 610 -3.58 -13.23 -35.28
CA PRO A 610 -3.79 -13.04 -33.85
C PRO A 610 -2.58 -12.53 -33.07
N GLN A 611 -1.35 -12.89 -33.48
CA GLN A 611 -0.14 -12.33 -32.85
C GLN A 611 0.03 -10.84 -33.14
N VAL A 612 -0.22 -10.39 -34.38
CA VAL A 612 -0.10 -8.97 -34.75
C VAL A 612 -1.21 -8.15 -34.10
N GLN A 613 -2.44 -8.66 -34.05
CA GLN A 613 -3.52 -8.01 -33.30
C GLN A 613 -3.22 -7.97 -31.79
N ALA A 614 -2.65 -9.03 -31.21
CA ALA A 614 -2.23 -9.03 -29.82
C ALA A 614 -1.09 -8.01 -29.58
N GLU A 615 -0.07 -7.96 -30.43
CA GLU A 615 1.04 -7.01 -30.31
C GLU A 615 0.60 -5.55 -30.51
N GLU A 616 -0.30 -5.27 -31.46
CA GLU A 616 -0.83 -3.93 -31.72
C GLU A 616 -1.76 -3.48 -30.58
N VAL A 617 -2.63 -4.38 -30.07
CA VAL A 617 -3.42 -4.13 -28.85
C VAL A 617 -2.52 -3.98 -27.64
N ILE A 618 -1.44 -4.76 -27.48
CA ILE A 618 -0.47 -4.61 -26.39
C ILE A 618 0.31 -3.30 -26.51
N LEU A 619 0.64 -2.82 -27.71
CA LEU A 619 1.34 -1.55 -27.92
C LEU A 619 0.43 -0.34 -27.68
N ASP A 620 -0.82 -0.37 -28.13
CA ASP A 620 -1.83 0.65 -27.77
C ASP A 620 -2.15 0.55 -26.27
N PHE A 621 -2.25 -0.64 -25.69
CA PHE A 621 -2.48 -0.84 -24.26
C PHE A 621 -1.29 -0.41 -23.41
N LEU A 622 -0.04 -0.63 -23.81
CA LEU A 622 1.15 -0.08 -23.14
C LEU A 622 1.30 1.43 -23.37
N THR A 623 0.80 1.96 -24.49
CA THR A 623 0.73 3.41 -24.73
C THR A 623 -0.39 4.07 -23.93
N ARG A 624 -1.50 3.36 -23.70
CA ARG A 624 -2.62 3.77 -22.83
C ARG A 624 -2.28 3.60 -21.35
N ILE A 625 -1.63 2.51 -20.94
CA ILE A 625 -1.03 2.38 -19.60
C ILE A 625 0.03 3.46 -19.43
N ARG A 626 0.88 3.75 -20.41
CA ARG A 626 1.79 4.89 -20.32
C ARG A 626 1.02 6.19 -20.13
N ARG A 627 -0.10 6.43 -20.82
CA ARG A 627 -0.95 7.62 -20.63
C ARG A 627 -1.73 7.62 -19.31
N SER A 628 -2.19 6.48 -18.81
CA SER A 628 -2.85 6.32 -17.51
C SER A 628 -1.83 6.50 -16.39
N MET A 629 -0.64 5.91 -16.48
CA MET A 629 0.47 6.16 -15.55
C MET A 629 1.00 7.59 -15.66
N ASP A 630 1.10 8.17 -16.87
CA ASP A 630 1.43 9.59 -17.06
C ASP A 630 0.34 10.51 -16.47
N LYS A 631 -0.88 10.00 -16.22
CA LYS A 631 -2.03 10.71 -15.62
C LYS A 631 -2.25 10.42 -14.12
N ILE A 632 -1.89 9.21 -13.66
CA ILE A 632 -1.96 8.75 -12.26
C ILE A 632 -0.73 9.23 -11.50
N ALA A 633 0.45 9.21 -12.12
CA ALA A 633 1.65 9.89 -11.60
C ALA A 633 1.67 11.40 -11.89
N SER A 634 0.71 11.91 -12.67
CA SER A 634 0.27 13.30 -12.56
C SER A 634 -1.02 13.41 -11.72
N GLY A 635 -1.18 12.53 -10.72
CA GLY A 635 -2.20 12.64 -9.68
C GLY A 635 -2.08 14.00 -9.01
N GLU A 636 -3.17 14.77 -9.02
CA GLU A 636 -3.22 16.22 -8.73
C GLU A 636 -2.28 17.12 -9.57
N GLY A 637 -1.40 16.54 -10.39
CA GLY A 637 -0.35 17.21 -11.16
C GLY A 637 -0.84 17.96 -12.39
N GLU A 638 -1.90 17.52 -13.09
CA GLU A 638 -2.51 18.34 -14.15
C GLU A 638 -3.15 19.61 -13.55
N ASP A 639 -3.87 19.48 -12.42
CA ASP A 639 -4.47 20.61 -11.72
C ASP A 639 -3.43 21.51 -11.04
N SER A 640 -2.38 20.94 -10.44
CA SER A 640 -1.29 21.68 -9.78
C SER A 640 -0.37 22.37 -10.79
N GLN A 641 -0.09 21.78 -11.97
CA GLN A 641 0.63 22.46 -13.06
C GLN A 641 -0.21 23.55 -13.73
N THR A 642 -1.53 23.34 -13.85
CA THR A 642 -2.48 24.37 -14.29
C THR A 642 -2.52 25.52 -13.28
N LEU A 643 -2.68 25.20 -11.99
CA LEU A 643 -2.64 26.17 -10.89
C LEU A 643 -1.30 26.89 -10.81
N ASP A 644 -0.17 26.25 -11.08
CA ASP A 644 1.14 26.90 -11.17
C ASP A 644 1.20 27.89 -12.33
N THR A 645 0.71 27.49 -13.51
CA THR A 645 0.66 28.34 -14.71
C THR A 645 -0.25 29.55 -14.48
N GLU A 646 -1.41 29.35 -13.86
CA GLU A 646 -2.33 30.39 -13.43
C GLU A 646 -1.70 31.29 -12.37
N THR A 647 -1.12 30.72 -11.31
CA THR A 647 -0.41 31.44 -10.23
C THR A 647 0.69 32.33 -10.79
N ASN A 648 1.53 31.81 -11.70
CA ASN A 648 2.57 32.58 -12.38
C ASN A 648 1.97 33.78 -13.14
N LYS A 649 0.90 33.55 -13.94
CA LYS A 649 0.21 34.58 -14.73
C LYS A 649 -0.45 35.65 -13.85
N PHE A 650 -1.15 35.23 -12.80
CA PHE A 650 -1.87 36.08 -11.87
C PHE A 650 -0.93 36.93 -11.02
N ILE A 651 0.09 36.31 -10.41
CA ILE A 651 1.09 37.02 -9.61
C ILE A 651 1.90 37.99 -10.47
N HIS A 652 2.30 37.60 -11.68
CA HIS A 652 2.99 38.53 -12.59
C HIS A 652 2.11 39.74 -12.94
N THR A 653 0.82 39.53 -13.21
CA THR A 653 -0.15 40.61 -13.47
C THR A 653 -0.31 41.51 -12.24
N ASN A 654 -0.47 40.94 -11.05
CA ASN A 654 -0.61 41.69 -9.79
C ASN A 654 0.65 42.51 -9.46
N VAL A 655 1.85 41.96 -9.70
CA VAL A 655 3.11 42.69 -9.50
C VAL A 655 3.26 43.85 -10.48
N GLN A 656 2.78 43.72 -11.72
CA GLN A 656 2.70 44.86 -12.66
C GLN A 656 1.70 45.92 -12.17
N ASP A 657 0.52 45.51 -11.70
CA ASP A 657 -0.50 46.43 -11.16
C ASP A 657 0.04 47.21 -9.95
N ILE A 658 0.66 46.54 -8.97
CA ILE A 658 1.25 47.18 -7.79
C ILE A 658 2.33 48.19 -8.19
N LYS A 659 3.26 47.81 -9.08
CA LYS A 659 4.32 48.71 -9.58
C LYS A 659 3.77 49.91 -10.35
N ARG A 660 2.61 49.77 -11.00
CA ARG A 660 1.90 50.88 -11.65
C ARG A 660 1.18 51.77 -10.64
N ALA A 661 0.50 51.19 -9.65
CA ALA A 661 -0.20 51.93 -8.60
C ALA A 661 0.77 52.74 -7.71
N GLN A 662 1.97 52.20 -7.44
CA GLN A 662 3.05 52.97 -6.80
C GLN A 662 3.41 54.23 -7.61
N MET A 663 3.66 54.08 -8.92
CA MET A 663 3.96 55.21 -9.81
C MET A 663 2.84 56.26 -9.86
N GLU A 664 1.57 55.83 -9.88
CA GLU A 664 0.42 56.76 -9.96
C GLU A 664 0.08 57.44 -8.61
N VAL A 665 0.43 56.83 -7.46
CA VAL A 665 0.17 57.40 -6.11
C VAL A 665 1.35 58.20 -5.56
N PHE A 666 2.58 57.75 -5.79
CA PHE A 666 3.80 58.37 -5.24
C PHE A 666 4.66 59.10 -6.29
N GLY A 667 4.30 59.05 -7.58
CA GLY A 667 5.09 59.60 -8.68
C GLY A 667 6.36 58.80 -9.02
N HIS A 668 6.70 57.79 -8.23
CA HIS A 668 7.90 56.96 -8.37
C HIS A 668 7.64 55.53 -7.82
N ARG A 669 8.62 54.64 -7.95
CA ARG A 669 8.57 53.32 -7.29
C ARG A 669 9.20 53.42 -5.91
N LEU A 670 8.45 52.99 -4.90
CA LEU A 670 8.93 52.92 -3.52
C LEU A 670 10.13 51.97 -3.39
N GLN A 671 11.08 52.33 -2.55
CA GLN A 671 12.16 51.44 -2.12
C GLN A 671 11.68 50.40 -1.09
N PRO A 672 12.37 49.26 -0.92
CA PRO A 672 12.09 48.33 0.18
C PRO A 672 12.15 49.04 1.54
N GLY A 673 11.17 48.79 2.40
CA GLY A 673 11.03 49.45 3.71
C GLY A 673 10.54 50.90 3.67
N GLU A 674 10.48 51.56 2.50
CA GLU A 674 10.03 52.95 2.40
C GLU A 674 8.57 53.10 2.84
N PHE A 675 7.70 52.17 2.39
CA PHE A 675 6.30 52.14 2.81
C PHE A 675 6.16 51.90 4.31
N GLU A 676 6.86 50.89 4.84
CA GLU A 676 6.91 50.58 6.26
C GLU A 676 7.42 51.75 7.13
N SER A 677 8.27 52.64 6.59
CA SER A 677 8.79 53.81 7.31
C SER A 677 7.82 55.01 7.38
N MET A 678 6.73 55.00 6.61
CA MET A 678 5.73 56.08 6.62
C MET A 678 4.84 56.03 7.87
N ASP A 679 4.22 57.17 8.23
CA ASP A 679 3.23 57.20 9.30
C ASP A 679 1.99 56.35 8.96
N ALA A 680 1.40 55.71 9.98
CA ALA A 680 0.31 54.74 9.78
C ALA A 680 -0.95 55.34 9.12
N LEU A 681 -1.17 56.66 9.24
CA LEU A 681 -2.29 57.34 8.57
C LEU A 681 -2.02 57.46 7.06
N ARG A 682 -0.81 57.87 6.68
CA ARG A 682 -0.35 57.97 5.28
C ARG A 682 -0.19 56.61 4.61
N GLN A 683 0.33 55.60 5.31
CA GLN A 683 0.34 54.20 4.86
C GLN A 683 -1.08 53.76 4.45
N LYS A 684 -2.05 53.99 5.34
CA LYS A 684 -3.45 53.66 5.08
C LYS A 684 -4.02 54.44 3.89
N GLN A 685 -3.86 55.75 3.85
CA GLN A 685 -4.36 56.60 2.76
C GLN A 685 -3.77 56.21 1.39
N ALA A 686 -2.46 55.97 1.33
CA ALA A 686 -1.80 55.55 0.08
C ALA A 686 -2.20 54.13 -0.33
N SER A 687 -2.38 53.20 0.63
CA SER A 687 -2.96 51.88 0.36
C SER A 687 -4.40 51.97 -0.15
N ASP A 688 -5.23 52.87 0.39
CA ASP A 688 -6.59 53.13 -0.07
C ASP A 688 -6.61 53.63 -1.53
N GLN A 689 -5.70 54.54 -1.89
CA GLN A 689 -5.54 55.03 -3.25
C GLN A 689 -5.01 53.94 -4.21
N MET A 690 -3.91 53.26 -3.86
CA MET A 690 -3.32 52.20 -4.67
C MET A 690 -4.31 51.08 -4.95
N MET A 691 -5.01 50.60 -3.92
CA MET A 691 -5.96 49.49 -4.05
C MET A 691 -7.19 49.88 -4.88
N THR A 692 -7.64 51.14 -4.82
CA THR A 692 -8.71 51.64 -5.67
C THR A 692 -8.32 51.63 -7.16
N LEU A 693 -7.07 51.99 -7.49
CA LEU A 693 -6.54 51.92 -8.86
C LEU A 693 -6.40 50.47 -9.34
N ILE A 694 -5.82 49.59 -8.52
CA ILE A 694 -5.64 48.16 -8.83
C ILE A 694 -7.00 47.49 -9.07
N GLN A 695 -7.99 47.76 -8.20
CA GLN A 695 -9.35 47.24 -8.35
C GLN A 695 -9.97 47.69 -9.68
N LYS A 696 -9.89 48.98 -10.01
CA LYS A 696 -10.38 49.52 -11.27
C LYS A 696 -9.77 48.81 -12.48
N TRP A 697 -8.45 48.62 -12.54
CA TRP A 697 -7.81 47.95 -13.67
C TRP A 697 -8.14 46.45 -13.76
N ARG A 698 -8.45 45.79 -12.64
CA ARG A 698 -8.94 44.41 -12.61
C ARG A 698 -10.36 44.32 -13.16
N ASP A 699 -11.24 45.24 -12.78
CA ASP A 699 -12.61 45.28 -13.30
C ASP A 699 -12.65 45.71 -14.78
N ASP A 700 -11.78 46.63 -15.21
CA ASP A 700 -11.55 46.95 -16.62
C ASP A 700 -11.04 45.72 -17.41
N ARG A 701 -10.26 44.82 -16.81
CA ARG A 701 -9.85 43.54 -17.44
C ARG A 701 -11.00 42.56 -17.50
N ARG A 702 -11.65 42.24 -16.37
CA ARG A 702 -12.83 41.36 -16.33
C ARG A 702 -13.92 41.79 -17.32
N ALA A 703 -14.17 43.09 -17.44
CA ALA A 703 -15.11 43.65 -18.42
C ALA A 703 -14.66 43.49 -19.89
N ARG A 704 -13.36 43.43 -20.19
CA ARG A 704 -12.83 43.09 -21.53
C ARG A 704 -12.89 41.59 -21.79
N ASP A 705 -12.49 40.77 -20.83
CA ASP A 705 -12.44 39.32 -20.96
C ASP A 705 -13.86 38.74 -21.17
N LEU A 706 -14.85 39.22 -20.42
CA LEU A 706 -16.27 38.88 -20.62
C LEU A 706 -16.80 39.31 -22.00
N ARG A 707 -16.35 40.46 -22.53
CA ARG A 707 -16.72 40.93 -23.88
C ARG A 707 -16.07 40.10 -24.99
N GLN A 708 -14.95 39.42 -24.72
CA GLN A 708 -14.30 38.52 -25.69
C GLN A 708 -14.86 37.10 -25.61
N GLY A 709 -15.05 36.56 -24.40
CA GLY A 709 -15.63 35.22 -24.19
C GLY A 709 -17.07 35.08 -24.69
N GLY A 710 -17.88 36.14 -24.59
CA GLY A 710 -19.28 36.14 -25.07
C GLY A 710 -19.46 36.04 -26.59
N GLY A 711 -18.40 36.17 -27.39
CA GLY A 711 -18.49 36.18 -28.86
C GLY A 711 -18.59 34.81 -29.55
N GLY A 712 -18.41 33.71 -28.83
CA GLY A 712 -18.16 32.39 -29.42
C GLY A 712 -19.37 31.59 -29.92
N SER A 713 -20.60 31.93 -29.53
CA SER A 713 -21.75 31.00 -29.66
C SER A 713 -22.62 31.16 -30.92
N THR A 714 -22.28 32.04 -31.86
CA THR A 714 -23.14 32.33 -33.03
C THR A 714 -22.37 32.62 -34.34
N ARG A 715 -21.61 31.65 -34.87
CA ARG A 715 -21.35 31.45 -36.32
C ARG A 715 -20.44 30.25 -36.68
N ARG A 716 -20.99 29.03 -36.68
CA ARG A 716 -21.21 28.20 -37.89
C ARG A 716 -21.87 26.88 -37.55
#